data_AF-A0A947YZY3-F1
#
_entry.id   AF-A0A947YZY3-F1
#
_cell.length_a   1.000
_cell.length_b   1.000
_cell.length_c   1.000
_cell.angle_alpha   90.00
_cell.angle_beta   90.00
_cell.angle_gamma   90.00
#
_symmetry.space_group_name_H-M   'P 1'
#
loop_
_entity.id
_entity.type
_entity.pdbx_description
1 polymer ?
#
loop_
_entity_poly.entity_id
_entity_poly.type
_entity_poly.pdbx_seq_one_letter_code
_entity_poly.pdbx_strand_id
1 'polypeptide(L)'
;MRHTFFILIFGFSLSFTACDDSPESKKTCEEIECGDHGTCDASSGGAVCICEDGFDGDMCNECAEGYQDNDENGSCLETCSQAGYTCSSHGSCTDVSGLATCNCDSGYIHDGNGNCIEGGSGDSCNSPLLLTLGTEVSGNTYDMPDNTNGSCAESSSGGETIYIFNVTQESNITFETDGFDTVLFIRTDCDDINSEIACDDDEGPQRGSRIEGTFEPGTYFLYVDSYTESGNYTLTTEVECPAGLVFDAQTGNCVEDPCDPNPCTDEHKTTCNALLPSYTCSCDPGYVEDPLNNDSCIINPNPQGESCVDPIELTGLTGSVSGSTTDASGEITGSCGGQGADRVYFFTTSEQMRVRFSSSGFDTVLYIRTDCTNPSSEISCNDEGGGEWGSSEISTTLEPGTYFLIVDSWDESGDYNLFWSMAANPCADEETACPGTPVCLPTPDWTNFTCSCPEGTLPYNNDCVDDPCDPNPCSQAGRGRCVRELDIQSYTCSCEVGFMDDSGNPGLCVEDPSAADWAFIVYLNADNNLEADGITDMNEMKAVGSTGSLDIVVLLDLVSVDGGITRSLYVENGSETLLINHGELDLSNWQTLRDFGTWAVENYPARHYAFIMWDHGNGWYKSNAPVSPLFKGFSNDDNGTAGEISIANGDYAKAMGPITTSIGRKIDILAFDACLMGMWEVAVATEPFADYFVASEETIPLTGYSYDDLLAPLAADTSISPVTLAQGIIETYYNEKTDNSTLSLTDLGSLSILNSALSDFAQAMMNHPTVYNQIETARSNTISYSYGSHIDLADFASRVSMISGIPSEITTAASAVVTAVETVVLYNRFQSDYTGSHGLAIYLPGLNQGADSTYQAQGAVWSAISSWDEFVMDFAN
;
A
#
# COMPACT_ATOMS: atom_id res chain seq x y z
N MET A 1 -59.99 63.16 -20.44
CA MET A 1 -60.66 64.12 -21.35
C MET A 1 -60.25 63.78 -22.79
N ARG A 2 -61.15 63.89 -23.78
CA ARG A 2 -60.94 63.98 -25.25
C ARG A 2 -59.81 63.13 -25.89
N HIS A 3 -60.14 62.11 -26.69
CA HIS A 3 -60.14 62.10 -28.20
C HIS A 3 -58.71 62.18 -28.82
N THR A 4 -58.32 61.42 -29.84
CA THR A 4 -59.00 61.02 -31.11
C THR A 4 -58.22 59.82 -31.70
N PHE A 5 -58.76 58.64 -32.04
CA PHE A 5 -59.66 58.21 -33.14
C PHE A 5 -59.06 58.24 -34.57
N PHE A 6 -58.87 57.05 -35.14
CA PHE A 6 -58.80 56.77 -36.57
C PHE A 6 -59.50 55.42 -36.89
N ILE A 7 -59.51 55.02 -38.17
CA ILE A 7 -60.79 54.76 -38.84
C ILE A 7 -60.67 53.82 -40.06
N LEU A 8 -61.35 52.65 -39.98
CA LEU A 8 -61.74 51.76 -41.10
C LEU A 8 -60.58 51.13 -41.94
N ILE A 9 -60.74 50.02 -42.69
CA ILE A 9 -61.87 49.53 -43.50
C ILE A 9 -62.00 47.98 -43.46
N PHE A 10 -63.22 47.46 -43.41
CA PHE A 10 -63.58 46.07 -43.75
C PHE A 10 -63.78 45.92 -45.27
N GLY A 11 -63.25 44.85 -45.88
CA GLY A 11 -63.44 44.54 -47.31
C GLY A 11 -63.92 43.10 -47.53
N PHE A 12 -65.22 42.91 -47.77
CA PHE A 12 -65.81 41.63 -48.16
C PHE A 12 -65.67 41.41 -49.68
N SER A 13 -65.27 40.20 -50.11
CA SER A 13 -65.48 39.74 -51.49
C SER A 13 -66.02 38.31 -51.50
N LEU A 14 -67.26 38.14 -51.97
CA LEU A 14 -67.82 36.82 -52.27
C LEU A 14 -67.19 36.21 -53.52
N SER A 15 -67.16 34.88 -53.58
CA SER A 15 -67.18 34.12 -54.84
C SER A 15 -68.04 32.87 -54.66
N PHE A 16 -68.87 32.57 -55.67
CA PHE A 16 -69.85 31.48 -55.68
C PHE A 16 -69.35 30.33 -56.55
N THR A 17 -69.34 29.11 -56.01
CA THR A 17 -69.40 27.80 -56.72
C THR A 17 -69.53 26.71 -55.66
N ALA A 18 -70.33 25.65 -55.79
CA ALA A 18 -71.55 25.43 -56.57
C ALA A 18 -72.33 24.31 -55.84
N CYS A 19 -73.67 24.25 -55.94
CA CYS A 19 -74.40 23.09 -55.41
C CYS A 19 -74.24 21.91 -56.37
N ASP A 20 -73.64 20.82 -55.91
CA ASP A 20 -73.80 19.50 -56.52
C ASP A 20 -74.63 18.62 -55.56
N ASP A 21 -75.86 18.32 -55.96
CA ASP A 21 -76.74 17.40 -55.23
C ASP A 21 -76.35 15.95 -55.55
N SER A 22 -75.30 15.47 -54.89
CA SER A 22 -75.05 14.03 -54.75
C SER A 22 -74.96 13.69 -53.26
N PRO A 23 -75.55 12.56 -52.81
CA PRO A 23 -75.37 12.11 -51.45
C PRO A 23 -73.96 11.52 -51.35
N GLU A 24 -72.97 12.36 -51.05
CA GLU A 24 -71.65 11.87 -50.65
C GLU A 24 -71.86 10.87 -49.51
N SER A 25 -71.36 9.65 -49.72
CA SER A 25 -71.32 8.62 -48.70
C SER A 25 -70.56 9.20 -47.52
N LYS A 26 -71.25 9.37 -46.39
CA LYS A 26 -70.61 9.64 -45.10
C LYS A 26 -69.54 8.57 -44.91
N LYS A 27 -68.27 8.96 -45.09
CA LYS A 27 -67.15 8.04 -44.99
C LYS A 27 -67.23 7.31 -43.66
N THR A 28 -66.92 6.04 -43.70
CA THR A 28 -66.76 5.19 -42.52
C THR A 28 -65.29 5.18 -42.10
N CYS A 29 -64.98 4.71 -40.89
CA CYS A 29 -63.59 4.54 -40.45
C CYS A 29 -62.82 3.43 -41.19
N GLU A 30 -63.43 2.77 -42.18
CA GLU A 30 -62.75 1.92 -43.16
C GLU A 30 -62.29 2.71 -44.41
N GLU A 31 -62.63 4.01 -44.51
CA GLU A 31 -62.45 4.87 -45.69
C GLU A 31 -61.71 6.20 -45.39
N ILE A 32 -61.15 6.35 -44.18
CA ILE A 32 -60.28 7.44 -43.73
C ILE A 32 -59.09 6.83 -42.99
N GLU A 33 -57.89 7.27 -43.35
CA GLU A 33 -56.64 7.03 -42.61
C GLU A 33 -56.33 8.29 -41.80
N CYS A 34 -56.09 8.16 -40.49
CA CYS A 34 -56.02 9.29 -39.55
C CYS A 34 -54.59 9.64 -39.12
N GLY A 35 -53.60 9.34 -39.95
CA GLY A 35 -52.20 9.41 -39.56
C GLY A 35 -51.87 8.38 -38.47
N ASP A 36 -50.65 8.44 -37.95
CA ASP A 36 -50.22 7.63 -36.81
C ASP A 36 -50.63 8.29 -35.46
N HIS A 37 -50.99 9.58 -35.47
CA HIS A 37 -51.36 10.40 -34.30
C HIS A 37 -52.86 10.76 -34.23
N GLY A 38 -53.72 9.94 -34.84
CA GLY A 38 -55.16 10.20 -34.89
C GLY A 38 -56.02 8.94 -34.85
N THR A 39 -57.07 8.97 -34.02
CA THR A 39 -58.07 7.90 -33.93
C THR A 39 -59.35 8.30 -34.65
N CYS A 40 -59.83 7.47 -35.58
CA CYS A 40 -61.09 7.73 -36.28
C CYS A 40 -62.32 7.56 -35.37
N ASP A 41 -63.14 8.60 -35.25
CA ASP A 41 -64.49 8.54 -34.67
C ASP A 41 -65.57 8.73 -35.73
N ALA A 42 -66.63 7.93 -35.63
CA ALA A 42 -67.84 8.03 -36.46
C ALA A 42 -69.11 8.41 -35.67
N SER A 43 -68.99 8.68 -34.36
CA SER A 43 -70.13 8.92 -33.44
C SER A 43 -70.95 10.16 -33.79
N SER A 44 -70.32 11.17 -34.39
CA SER A 44 -70.92 12.45 -34.81
C SER A 44 -71.77 12.36 -36.09
N GLY A 45 -71.76 11.21 -36.76
CA GLY A 45 -72.50 10.97 -37.99
C GLY A 45 -71.67 11.19 -39.27
N GLY A 46 -70.36 11.00 -39.20
CA GLY A 46 -69.41 10.89 -40.31
C GLY A 46 -68.05 10.55 -39.70
N ALA A 47 -67.20 9.79 -40.39
CA ALA A 47 -65.84 9.55 -39.93
C ALA A 47 -65.04 10.85 -39.91
N VAL A 48 -64.39 11.15 -38.79
CA VAL A 48 -63.48 12.27 -38.56
C VAL A 48 -62.35 11.77 -37.67
N CYS A 49 -61.13 12.26 -37.90
CA CYS A 49 -59.99 11.94 -37.04
C CYS A 49 -60.01 12.80 -35.78
N ILE A 50 -59.84 12.18 -34.62
CA ILE A 50 -59.56 12.86 -33.36
C ILE A 50 -58.06 12.74 -33.13
N CYS A 51 -57.38 13.87 -33.19
CA CYS A 51 -55.93 13.94 -33.06
C CYS A 51 -55.48 13.88 -31.60
N GLU A 52 -54.26 13.41 -31.40
CA GLU A 52 -53.55 13.47 -30.11
C GLU A 52 -53.16 14.93 -29.79
N ASP A 53 -52.94 15.23 -28.51
CA ASP A 53 -52.57 16.60 -28.09
C ASP A 53 -51.25 17.00 -28.78
N GLY A 54 -51.23 18.21 -29.37
CA GLY A 54 -50.10 18.70 -30.19
C GLY A 54 -50.29 18.54 -31.71
N PHE A 55 -51.23 17.70 -32.16
CA PHE A 55 -51.52 17.45 -33.58
C PHE A 55 -52.89 17.98 -34.02
N ASP A 56 -53.03 18.38 -35.29
CA ASP A 56 -54.24 18.93 -35.90
C ASP A 56 -54.33 18.53 -37.40
N GLY A 57 -55.37 19.01 -38.08
CA GLY A 57 -55.66 18.75 -39.48
C GLY A 57 -56.56 17.54 -39.71
N ASP A 58 -57.18 17.45 -40.89
CA ASP A 58 -58.20 16.44 -41.24
C ASP A 58 -57.70 14.96 -41.14
N MET A 59 -56.38 14.76 -41.03
CA MET A 59 -55.72 13.45 -40.88
C MET A 59 -54.65 13.43 -39.77
N CYS A 60 -54.62 14.41 -38.86
CA CYS A 60 -53.69 14.44 -37.71
C CYS A 60 -52.20 14.32 -38.05
N ASN A 61 -51.78 14.94 -39.16
CA ASN A 61 -50.39 14.94 -39.65
C ASN A 61 -49.79 16.37 -39.75
N GLU A 62 -50.44 17.35 -39.12
CA GLU A 62 -49.96 18.73 -39.03
C GLU A 62 -49.87 19.11 -37.55
N CYS A 63 -48.93 19.97 -37.15
CA CYS A 63 -48.86 20.41 -35.76
C CYS A 63 -49.94 21.45 -35.43
N ALA A 64 -50.54 21.33 -34.23
CA ALA A 64 -51.55 22.24 -33.74
C ALA A 64 -50.99 23.66 -33.50
N GLU A 65 -51.86 24.68 -33.50
CA GLU A 65 -51.45 26.07 -33.24
C GLU A 65 -50.76 26.20 -31.87
N GLY A 66 -49.46 26.50 -31.88
CA GLY A 66 -48.60 26.54 -30.70
C GLY A 66 -47.52 25.45 -30.66
N TYR A 67 -47.59 24.46 -31.55
CA TYR A 67 -46.65 23.33 -31.69
C TYR A 67 -45.93 23.36 -33.06
N GLN A 68 -44.79 22.67 -33.17
CA GLN A 68 -43.94 22.59 -34.36
C GLN A 68 -43.14 21.27 -34.41
N ASP A 69 -42.66 20.92 -35.61
CA ASP A 69 -41.78 19.78 -35.93
C ASP A 69 -40.67 20.32 -36.87
N ASN A 70 -39.83 21.21 -36.34
CA ASN A 70 -38.84 21.96 -37.12
C ASN A 70 -37.62 21.13 -37.53
N ASP A 71 -37.37 20.01 -36.86
CA ASP A 71 -36.32 19.02 -37.19
C ASP A 71 -36.84 17.88 -38.09
N GLU A 72 -38.12 17.91 -38.49
CA GLU A 72 -38.79 16.96 -39.39
C GLU A 72 -38.73 15.49 -38.87
N ASN A 73 -38.72 15.30 -37.56
CA ASN A 73 -38.66 13.98 -36.92
C ASN A 73 -40.05 13.31 -36.80
N GLY A 74 -41.13 14.09 -36.98
CA GLY A 74 -42.52 13.64 -36.91
C GLY A 74 -43.23 13.94 -35.58
N SER A 75 -42.55 14.55 -34.62
CA SER A 75 -43.08 14.87 -33.29
C SER A 75 -43.43 16.35 -33.16
N CYS A 76 -44.70 16.66 -32.94
CA CYS A 76 -45.15 18.04 -32.73
C CYS A 76 -44.93 18.48 -31.27
N LEU A 77 -43.91 19.30 -31.01
CA LEU A 77 -43.54 19.84 -29.70
C LEU A 77 -43.84 21.34 -29.58
N GLU A 78 -43.94 21.87 -28.35
CA GLU A 78 -44.31 23.27 -28.14
C GLU A 78 -43.31 24.26 -28.79
N THR A 79 -43.83 25.32 -29.41
CA THR A 79 -43.04 26.48 -29.83
C THR A 79 -42.54 27.27 -28.63
N CYS A 80 -41.49 28.06 -28.81
CA CYS A 80 -41.01 29.03 -27.81
C CYS A 80 -42.09 30.01 -27.32
N SER A 81 -43.10 30.29 -28.14
CA SER A 81 -44.22 31.17 -27.77
C SER A 81 -45.23 30.53 -26.82
N GLN A 82 -45.28 29.19 -26.82
CA GLN A 82 -46.21 28.36 -26.06
C GLN A 82 -45.54 27.84 -24.78
N ALA A 83 -44.29 27.37 -24.86
CA ALA A 83 -43.48 26.95 -23.71
C ALA A 83 -43.23 28.09 -22.68
N GLY A 84 -43.32 29.35 -23.12
CA GLY A 84 -43.32 30.51 -22.23
C GLY A 84 -41.97 30.86 -21.61
N TYR A 85 -40.87 30.29 -22.13
CA TYR A 85 -39.52 30.47 -21.60
C TYR A 85 -39.08 31.93 -21.67
N THR A 86 -38.56 32.43 -20.54
CA THR A 86 -38.09 33.81 -20.41
C THR A 86 -36.57 33.94 -20.49
N CYS A 87 -35.85 32.81 -20.43
CA CYS A 87 -34.40 32.72 -20.45
C CYS A 87 -33.71 33.69 -19.47
N SER A 88 -34.38 33.98 -18.35
CA SER A 88 -33.95 34.87 -17.25
C SER A 88 -33.41 36.27 -17.65
N SER A 89 -33.60 36.72 -18.89
CA SER A 89 -32.93 37.88 -19.53
C SER A 89 -31.44 37.70 -19.86
N HIS A 90 -30.92 36.48 -19.81
CA HIS A 90 -29.54 36.06 -20.11
C HIS A 90 -29.50 35.08 -21.30
N GLY A 91 -30.40 35.27 -22.27
CA GLY A 91 -30.55 34.42 -23.43
C GLY A 91 -31.82 34.72 -24.23
N SER A 92 -32.06 33.94 -25.28
CA SER A 92 -33.26 34.00 -26.10
C SER A 92 -33.77 32.60 -26.45
N CYS A 93 -35.08 32.37 -26.34
CA CYS A 93 -35.68 31.10 -26.69
C CYS A 93 -35.53 30.81 -28.20
N THR A 94 -35.18 29.59 -28.54
CA THR A 94 -35.09 29.04 -29.90
C THR A 94 -35.78 27.66 -29.94
N ASP A 95 -36.52 27.38 -31.01
CA ASP A 95 -37.22 26.10 -31.24
C ASP A 95 -36.78 25.44 -32.57
N VAL A 96 -35.60 25.82 -33.06
CA VAL A 96 -35.06 25.36 -34.37
C VAL A 96 -34.71 23.87 -34.39
N SER A 97 -34.37 23.27 -33.25
CA SER A 97 -33.97 21.86 -33.11
C SER A 97 -35.15 20.93 -32.74
N GLY A 98 -36.38 21.26 -33.13
CA GLY A 98 -37.58 20.51 -32.75
C GLY A 98 -38.04 20.69 -31.30
N LEU A 99 -37.15 21.01 -30.37
CA LEU A 99 -37.46 21.35 -28.98
C LEU A 99 -37.29 22.85 -28.72
N ALA A 100 -38.24 23.48 -27.99
CA ALA A 100 -38.05 24.83 -27.48
C ALA A 100 -37.01 24.83 -26.35
N THR A 101 -35.93 25.59 -26.51
CA THR A 101 -34.82 25.72 -25.54
C THR A 101 -34.39 27.18 -25.39
N CYS A 102 -33.59 27.49 -24.37
CA CYS A 102 -32.98 28.82 -24.22
C CYS A 102 -31.56 28.82 -24.78
N ASN A 103 -31.32 29.56 -25.87
CA ASN A 103 -29.96 29.88 -26.31
C ASN A 103 -29.40 30.98 -25.39
N CYS A 104 -28.54 30.59 -24.46
CA CYS A 104 -28.04 31.45 -23.38
C CYS A 104 -26.84 32.31 -23.81
N ASP A 105 -26.68 33.46 -23.15
CA ASP A 105 -25.51 34.33 -23.33
C ASP A 105 -24.24 33.63 -22.81
N SER A 106 -23.08 33.97 -23.39
CA SER A 106 -21.77 33.40 -23.00
C SER A 106 -21.53 33.44 -21.49
N GLY A 107 -21.28 32.27 -20.89
CA GLY A 107 -21.11 32.09 -19.44
C GLY A 107 -22.38 31.64 -18.70
N TYR A 108 -23.50 31.48 -19.42
CA TYR A 108 -24.75 30.94 -18.91
C TYR A 108 -25.15 29.68 -19.67
N ILE A 109 -25.78 28.72 -18.97
CA ILE A 109 -26.33 27.47 -19.54
C ILE A 109 -27.82 27.39 -19.22
N HIS A 110 -28.61 26.70 -20.05
CA HIS A 110 -30.02 26.51 -19.77
C HIS A 110 -30.26 25.40 -18.74
N ASP A 111 -31.07 25.67 -17.72
CA ASP A 111 -31.31 24.80 -16.56
C ASP A 111 -32.30 23.64 -16.82
N GLY A 112 -32.58 23.31 -18.08
CA GLY A 112 -33.67 22.42 -18.49
C GLY A 112 -35.09 23.00 -18.27
N ASN A 113 -35.24 24.00 -17.40
CA ASN A 113 -36.51 24.57 -16.92
C ASN A 113 -36.83 25.95 -17.52
N GLY A 114 -36.20 26.31 -18.65
CA GLY A 114 -36.51 27.53 -19.41
C GLY A 114 -35.84 28.81 -18.90
N ASN A 115 -34.81 28.69 -18.06
CA ASN A 115 -33.97 29.81 -17.60
C ASN A 115 -32.51 29.60 -18.05
N CYS A 116 -31.75 30.68 -18.05
CA CYS A 116 -30.29 30.67 -18.20
C CYS A 116 -29.64 30.93 -16.83
N ILE A 117 -28.76 30.04 -16.37
CA ILE A 117 -28.07 30.11 -15.08
C ILE A 117 -26.57 30.30 -15.27
N GLU A 118 -25.93 31.06 -14.37
CA GLU A 118 -24.48 31.28 -14.33
C GLU A 118 -23.82 30.10 -13.59
N GLY A 119 -22.67 29.63 -14.06
CA GLY A 119 -21.92 28.56 -13.38
C GLY A 119 -21.57 28.94 -11.93
N GLY A 120 -21.84 28.02 -10.99
CA GLY A 120 -21.83 28.29 -9.55
C GLY A 120 -20.67 27.64 -8.77
N SER A 121 -20.97 27.25 -7.54
CA SER A 121 -20.04 26.62 -6.58
C SER A 121 -19.94 25.10 -6.70
N GLY A 122 -20.88 24.46 -7.39
CA GLY A 122 -21.01 22.99 -7.48
C GLY A 122 -21.72 22.35 -6.28
N ASP A 123 -22.17 23.15 -5.31
CA ASP A 123 -22.70 22.70 -4.01
C ASP A 123 -24.20 22.34 -3.98
N SER A 124 -24.90 22.55 -5.09
CA SER A 124 -26.35 22.40 -5.19
C SER A 124 -26.87 22.57 -6.61
N CYS A 125 -28.04 22.01 -6.90
CA CYS A 125 -28.75 22.15 -8.18
C CYS A 125 -29.11 23.60 -8.56
N ASN A 126 -29.04 24.53 -7.62
CA ASN A 126 -29.25 25.97 -7.87
C ASN A 126 -27.93 26.71 -8.19
N SER A 127 -26.79 26.02 -8.14
CA SER A 127 -25.43 26.54 -8.26
C SER A 127 -24.43 25.56 -8.93
N PRO A 128 -24.81 24.76 -9.97
CA PRO A 128 -23.93 23.75 -10.55
C PRO A 128 -22.72 24.36 -11.27
N LEU A 129 -21.61 23.63 -11.31
CA LEU A 129 -20.42 24.01 -12.10
C LEU A 129 -20.66 23.75 -13.59
N LEU A 130 -20.25 24.68 -14.45
CA LEU A 130 -20.31 24.48 -15.90
C LEU A 130 -19.20 23.52 -16.34
N LEU A 131 -19.58 22.34 -16.82
CA LEU A 131 -18.69 21.37 -17.47
C LEU A 131 -18.72 21.55 -18.99
N THR A 132 -17.56 21.85 -19.57
CA THR A 132 -17.40 21.92 -21.03
C THR A 132 -16.94 20.55 -21.52
N LEU A 133 -17.75 19.90 -22.34
CA LEU A 133 -17.40 18.59 -22.91
C LEU A 133 -16.11 18.67 -23.74
N GLY A 134 -15.36 17.57 -23.83
CA GLY A 134 -14.06 17.53 -24.50
C GLY A 134 -12.97 18.28 -23.75
N THR A 135 -13.14 18.52 -22.44
CA THR A 135 -12.13 19.15 -21.58
C THR A 135 -11.93 18.36 -20.29
N GLU A 136 -10.72 18.48 -19.73
CA GLU A 136 -10.34 17.95 -18.43
C GLU A 136 -10.56 19.03 -17.36
N VAL A 137 -11.14 18.65 -16.21
CA VAL A 137 -11.48 19.56 -15.11
C VAL A 137 -11.03 18.97 -13.78
N SER A 138 -10.21 19.69 -13.01
CA SER A 138 -9.90 19.32 -11.63
C SER A 138 -11.02 19.79 -10.68
N GLY A 139 -11.51 18.89 -9.83
CA GLY A 139 -12.53 19.13 -8.81
C GLY A 139 -12.13 18.59 -7.43
N ASN A 140 -13.00 18.74 -6.44
CA ASN A 140 -12.83 18.14 -5.11
C ASN A 140 -14.16 18.06 -4.35
N THR A 141 -14.30 17.10 -3.45
CA THR A 141 -15.49 16.91 -2.61
C THR A 141 -15.35 17.45 -1.18
N TYR A 142 -14.26 18.19 -0.87
CA TYR A 142 -14.03 18.72 0.47
C TYR A 142 -15.03 19.83 0.85
N ASP A 143 -15.53 19.77 2.08
CA ASP A 143 -16.53 20.70 2.65
C ASP A 143 -17.83 20.83 1.81
N MET A 144 -18.06 19.95 0.84
CA MET A 144 -19.28 19.93 0.03
C MET A 144 -20.46 19.32 0.81
N PRO A 145 -21.70 19.73 0.51
CA PRO A 145 -22.89 19.11 1.08
C PRO A 145 -23.08 17.65 0.65
N ASP A 146 -23.66 16.86 1.53
CA ASP A 146 -24.27 15.54 1.24
C ASP A 146 -25.79 15.75 1.16
N ASN A 147 -26.33 15.84 -0.07
CA ASN A 147 -27.77 16.06 -0.31
C ASN A 147 -28.46 14.90 -1.03
N THR A 148 -27.71 14.05 -1.75
CA THR A 148 -28.23 12.99 -2.61
C THR A 148 -27.15 11.97 -2.96
N ASN A 149 -27.55 10.72 -3.15
CA ASN A 149 -26.71 9.60 -3.60
C ASN A 149 -27.18 9.12 -4.98
N GLY A 150 -26.31 8.41 -5.71
CA GLY A 150 -26.65 7.68 -6.94
C GLY A 150 -27.24 6.29 -6.66
N SER A 151 -27.92 5.67 -7.63
CA SER A 151 -28.54 4.35 -7.46
C SER A 151 -27.56 3.18 -7.33
N CYS A 152 -26.30 3.38 -7.71
CA CYS A 152 -25.20 2.41 -7.61
C CYS A 152 -24.54 2.38 -6.22
N ALA A 153 -24.67 3.44 -5.42
CA ALA A 153 -24.08 3.54 -4.07
C ALA A 153 -25.17 3.71 -2.99
N GLU A 154 -25.67 2.60 -2.42
CA GLU A 154 -26.69 2.64 -1.33
C GLU A 154 -26.19 3.26 -0.01
N SER A 155 -24.90 3.60 0.11
CA SER A 155 -24.29 4.08 1.36
C SER A 155 -23.13 5.09 1.20
N SER A 156 -23.01 5.82 0.09
CA SER A 156 -22.09 6.97 0.03
C SER A 156 -22.44 7.99 1.13
N SER A 157 -21.43 8.63 1.71
CA SER A 157 -21.61 9.46 2.93
C SER A 157 -20.68 10.68 3.02
N GLY A 158 -20.05 11.06 1.91
CA GLY A 158 -19.33 12.32 1.78
C GLY A 158 -20.09 13.34 0.95
N GLY A 159 -19.42 14.46 0.63
CA GLY A 159 -20.03 15.53 -0.15
C GLY A 159 -19.99 15.28 -1.65
N GLU A 160 -20.97 15.86 -2.36
CA GLU A 160 -21.09 15.81 -3.82
C GLU A 160 -20.61 17.09 -4.51
N THR A 161 -20.20 16.99 -5.77
CA THR A 161 -20.01 18.13 -6.67
C THR A 161 -20.91 17.97 -7.89
N ILE A 162 -21.76 18.96 -8.12
CA ILE A 162 -22.72 18.95 -9.23
C ILE A 162 -22.21 19.80 -10.39
N TYR A 163 -22.09 19.16 -11.55
CA TYR A 163 -21.82 19.78 -12.84
C TYR A 163 -23.09 19.83 -13.70
N ILE A 164 -23.19 20.86 -14.54
CA ILE A 164 -24.18 20.97 -15.62
C ILE A 164 -23.46 20.98 -16.97
N PHE A 165 -23.94 20.17 -17.91
CA PHE A 165 -23.45 20.15 -19.28
C PHE A 165 -24.61 20.05 -20.29
N ASN A 166 -24.33 20.46 -21.52
CA ASN A 166 -25.27 20.45 -22.62
C ASN A 166 -24.75 19.57 -23.77
N VAL A 167 -25.65 18.77 -24.33
CA VAL A 167 -25.45 17.97 -25.53
C VAL A 167 -26.29 18.60 -26.64
N THR A 168 -25.66 19.04 -27.73
CA THR A 168 -26.34 19.79 -28.81
C THR A 168 -26.84 18.89 -29.95
N GLN A 169 -26.32 17.68 -30.04
CA GLN A 169 -26.64 16.65 -31.03
C GLN A 169 -26.39 15.26 -30.40
N GLU A 170 -27.07 14.20 -30.85
CA GLU A 170 -26.81 12.83 -30.39
C GLU A 170 -25.30 12.52 -30.44
N SER A 171 -24.70 12.16 -29.30
CA SER A 171 -23.26 12.00 -29.15
C SER A 171 -22.94 10.85 -28.18
N ASN A 172 -21.92 10.05 -28.48
CA ASN A 172 -21.37 9.09 -27.50
C ASN A 172 -20.34 9.83 -26.64
N ILE A 173 -20.50 9.80 -25.31
CA ILE A 173 -19.72 10.58 -24.37
C ILE A 173 -19.23 9.66 -23.24
N THR A 174 -17.94 9.79 -22.92
CA THR A 174 -17.30 9.16 -21.76
C THR A 174 -16.99 10.21 -20.71
N PHE A 175 -17.35 9.93 -19.47
CA PHE A 175 -16.97 10.64 -18.26
C PHE A 175 -16.14 9.69 -17.39
N GLU A 176 -14.97 10.13 -16.92
CA GLU A 176 -14.07 9.29 -16.12
C GLU A 176 -13.39 10.14 -15.05
N THR A 177 -13.39 9.67 -13.79
CA THR A 177 -12.70 10.33 -12.67
C THR A 177 -11.40 9.63 -12.30
N ASP A 178 -10.39 10.41 -11.92
CA ASP A 178 -9.12 9.93 -11.38
C ASP A 178 -8.77 10.68 -10.08
N GLY A 179 -8.13 10.01 -9.12
CA GLY A 179 -7.55 10.63 -7.92
C GLY A 179 -7.99 10.03 -6.57
N PHE A 180 -9.25 9.59 -6.44
CA PHE A 180 -9.75 8.83 -5.26
C PHE A 180 -11.08 8.11 -5.57
N ASP A 181 -11.51 7.29 -4.60
CA ASP A 181 -12.75 6.50 -4.54
C ASP A 181 -14.03 7.36 -4.70
N THR A 182 -14.58 7.38 -5.93
CA THR A 182 -15.67 8.29 -6.35
C THR A 182 -16.85 7.55 -6.95
N VAL A 183 -18.07 8.03 -6.69
CA VAL A 183 -19.31 7.61 -7.38
C VAL A 183 -19.65 8.64 -8.46
N LEU A 184 -19.87 8.21 -9.71
CA LEU A 184 -20.46 9.07 -10.75
C LEU A 184 -21.94 8.74 -10.96
N PHE A 185 -22.78 9.75 -11.14
CA PHE A 185 -24.13 9.56 -11.67
C PHE A 185 -24.62 10.74 -12.50
N ILE A 186 -25.53 10.47 -13.45
CA ILE A 186 -26.07 11.46 -14.39
C ILE A 186 -27.59 11.51 -14.31
N ARG A 187 -28.14 12.72 -14.20
CA ARG A 187 -29.58 13.01 -14.17
C ARG A 187 -30.01 13.96 -15.28
N THR A 188 -31.26 13.82 -15.71
CA THR A 188 -31.90 14.71 -16.69
C THR A 188 -32.65 15.88 -16.03
N ASP A 189 -33.03 15.73 -14.75
CA ASP A 189 -33.47 16.82 -13.85
C ASP A 189 -32.70 16.70 -12.53
N CYS A 190 -32.00 17.77 -12.15
CA CYS A 190 -31.12 17.79 -10.99
C CYS A 190 -31.85 17.50 -9.66
N ASP A 191 -33.09 17.95 -9.52
CA ASP A 191 -33.86 17.77 -8.27
C ASP A 191 -34.72 16.49 -8.27
N ASP A 192 -34.81 15.73 -9.38
CA ASP A 192 -35.54 14.45 -9.46
C ASP A 192 -34.60 13.24 -9.54
N ILE A 193 -34.48 12.52 -8.42
CA ILE A 193 -33.77 11.24 -8.31
C ILE A 193 -34.29 10.14 -9.27
N ASN A 194 -35.53 10.24 -9.74
CA ASN A 194 -36.09 9.28 -10.71
C ASN A 194 -35.67 9.57 -12.16
N SER A 195 -34.95 10.68 -12.40
CA SER A 195 -34.46 11.12 -13.70
C SER A 195 -33.03 10.68 -14.00
N GLU A 196 -32.46 9.84 -13.13
CA GLU A 196 -31.14 9.23 -13.27
C GLU A 196 -31.10 8.24 -14.43
N ILE A 197 -30.09 8.40 -15.29
CA ILE A 197 -29.93 7.64 -16.54
C ILE A 197 -28.67 6.78 -16.59
N ALA A 198 -27.68 7.10 -15.75
CA ALA A 198 -26.44 6.35 -15.59
C ALA A 198 -25.88 6.57 -14.18
N CYS A 199 -25.23 5.54 -13.64
CA CYS A 199 -24.55 5.54 -12.35
C CYS A 199 -23.43 4.50 -12.43
N ASP A 200 -22.24 4.86 -11.97
CA ASP A 200 -21.12 3.95 -11.76
C ASP A 200 -20.40 4.28 -10.43
N ASP A 201 -19.65 3.31 -9.92
CA ASP A 201 -18.85 3.36 -8.69
C ASP A 201 -17.38 2.94 -9.00
N ASP A 202 -17.18 1.93 -9.86
CA ASP A 202 -15.92 1.15 -9.96
C ASP A 202 -15.63 0.58 -11.38
N GLU A 203 -16.30 1.03 -12.46
CA GLU A 203 -16.04 0.55 -13.84
C GLU A 203 -14.81 1.23 -14.49
N GLY A 204 -14.17 2.20 -13.82
CA GLY A 204 -12.92 2.84 -14.25
C GLY A 204 -11.64 2.32 -13.56
N PRO A 205 -10.46 2.80 -13.98
CA PRO A 205 -9.19 2.45 -13.34
C PRO A 205 -9.05 3.11 -11.95
N GLN A 206 -8.33 2.46 -11.04
CA GLN A 206 -7.88 3.04 -9.75
C GLN A 206 -8.99 3.55 -8.79
N ARG A 207 -10.16 2.89 -8.73
CA ARG A 207 -11.36 3.34 -7.97
C ARG A 207 -11.97 4.65 -8.48
N GLY A 208 -11.63 5.02 -9.72
CA GLY A 208 -12.32 6.04 -10.47
C GLY A 208 -13.60 5.47 -11.07
N SER A 209 -14.70 6.19 -10.91
CA SER A 209 -15.94 5.90 -11.64
C SER A 209 -15.82 6.27 -13.12
N ARG A 210 -16.51 5.51 -13.98
CA ARG A 210 -16.56 5.73 -15.43
C ARG A 210 -17.98 5.52 -15.98
N ILE A 211 -18.53 6.55 -16.63
CA ILE A 211 -19.79 6.46 -17.36
C ILE A 211 -19.54 6.68 -18.86
N GLU A 212 -19.86 5.69 -19.67
CA GLU A 212 -19.90 5.79 -21.13
C GLU A 212 -21.34 5.59 -21.63
N GLY A 213 -21.80 6.47 -22.52
CA GLY A 213 -23.15 6.35 -23.06
C GLY A 213 -23.46 7.29 -24.22
N THR A 214 -24.52 6.95 -24.96
CA THR A 214 -25.07 7.81 -26.00
C THR A 214 -26.11 8.76 -25.39
N PHE A 215 -25.86 10.06 -25.52
CA PHE A 215 -26.72 11.12 -24.98
C PHE A 215 -27.46 11.83 -26.11
N GLU A 216 -28.77 11.95 -25.96
CA GLU A 216 -29.64 12.72 -26.86
C GLU A 216 -29.47 14.24 -26.63
N PRO A 217 -29.86 15.11 -27.58
CA PRO A 217 -29.79 16.56 -27.42
C PRO A 217 -30.57 17.04 -26.18
N GLY A 218 -29.87 17.68 -25.23
CA GLY A 218 -30.46 18.03 -23.94
C GLY A 218 -29.48 18.64 -22.93
N THR A 219 -29.99 18.95 -21.74
CA THR A 219 -29.20 19.31 -20.56
C THR A 219 -29.14 18.13 -19.61
N TYR A 220 -27.97 17.93 -19.02
CA TYR A 220 -27.74 16.86 -18.06
C TYR A 220 -26.93 17.40 -16.88
N PHE A 221 -27.09 16.73 -15.74
CA PHE A 221 -26.40 17.02 -14.50
C PHE A 221 -25.54 15.81 -14.13
N LEU A 222 -24.22 16.01 -14.02
CA LEU A 222 -23.25 15.00 -13.60
C LEU A 222 -22.88 15.28 -12.14
N TYR A 223 -22.90 14.24 -11.32
CA TYR A 223 -22.51 14.28 -9.92
C TYR A 223 -21.21 13.51 -9.75
N VAL A 224 -20.27 14.11 -9.02
CA VAL A 224 -19.10 13.42 -8.47
C VAL A 224 -19.29 13.35 -6.96
N ASP A 225 -19.64 12.17 -6.46
CA ASP A 225 -19.90 11.91 -5.04
C ASP A 225 -18.77 11.08 -4.43
N SER A 226 -18.65 11.13 -3.10
CA SER A 226 -17.61 10.49 -2.31
C SER A 226 -18.10 9.15 -1.76
N TYR A 227 -17.47 8.02 -2.12
CA TYR A 227 -17.93 6.72 -1.65
C TYR A 227 -17.63 6.51 -0.14
N THR A 228 -16.36 6.37 0.23
CA THR A 228 -15.94 6.22 1.65
C THR A 228 -15.09 7.36 2.20
N GLU A 229 -14.45 8.15 1.35
CA GLU A 229 -13.59 9.28 1.72
C GLU A 229 -13.78 10.47 0.77
N SER A 230 -13.37 11.67 1.16
CA SER A 230 -13.44 12.87 0.29
C SER A 230 -12.05 13.28 -0.19
N GLY A 231 -11.95 13.66 -1.47
CA GLY A 231 -10.67 13.88 -2.14
C GLY A 231 -10.71 14.99 -3.20
N ASN A 232 -9.54 15.23 -3.80
CA ASN A 232 -9.43 15.96 -5.07
C ASN A 232 -9.49 14.94 -6.22
N TYR A 233 -10.13 15.29 -7.32
CA TYR A 233 -10.24 14.45 -8.51
C TYR A 233 -9.94 15.22 -9.79
N THR A 234 -9.60 14.49 -10.85
CA THR A 234 -9.58 14.97 -12.23
C THR A 234 -10.75 14.31 -12.95
N LEU A 235 -11.65 15.10 -13.53
CA LEU A 235 -12.74 14.63 -14.38
C LEU A 235 -12.36 14.83 -15.84
N THR A 236 -12.25 13.73 -16.57
CA THR A 236 -11.99 13.71 -18.02
C THR A 236 -13.31 13.55 -18.78
N THR A 237 -13.49 14.31 -19.86
CA THR A 237 -14.63 14.14 -20.77
C THR A 237 -14.17 13.92 -22.21
N GLU A 238 -14.55 12.80 -22.80
CA GLU A 238 -14.29 12.46 -24.19
C GLU A 238 -15.61 12.38 -24.97
N VAL A 239 -15.65 12.96 -26.18
CA VAL A 239 -16.83 12.92 -27.05
C VAL A 239 -16.42 12.26 -28.37
N GLU A 240 -16.97 11.09 -28.64
CA GLU A 240 -16.73 10.40 -29.91
C GLU A 240 -17.57 11.04 -31.02
N CYS A 241 -16.89 11.47 -32.09
CA CYS A 241 -17.54 11.98 -33.29
C CYS A 241 -17.66 10.92 -34.39
N PRO A 242 -18.73 10.96 -35.21
CA PRO A 242 -18.84 10.14 -36.41
C PRO A 242 -17.63 10.30 -37.35
N ALA A 243 -17.23 9.21 -38.02
CA ALA A 243 -16.05 9.18 -38.88
C ALA A 243 -16.03 10.32 -39.92
N GLY A 244 -14.92 11.07 -39.96
CA GLY A 244 -14.72 12.27 -40.79
C GLY A 244 -15.03 13.59 -40.06
N LEU A 245 -15.49 13.53 -38.81
CA LEU A 245 -15.72 14.69 -37.95
C LEU A 245 -14.83 14.65 -36.70
N VAL A 246 -14.56 15.82 -36.11
CA VAL A 246 -13.82 16.00 -34.86
C VAL A 246 -14.59 16.96 -33.93
N PHE A 247 -14.52 16.74 -32.63
CA PHE A 247 -15.30 17.52 -31.66
C PHE A 247 -14.74 18.93 -31.46
N ASP A 248 -15.60 19.94 -31.58
CA ASP A 248 -15.26 21.33 -31.28
C ASP A 248 -15.81 21.76 -29.92
N ALA A 249 -14.96 21.71 -28.89
CA ALA A 249 -15.32 22.15 -27.53
C ALA A 249 -15.76 23.64 -27.44
N GLN A 250 -15.51 24.48 -28.46
CA GLN A 250 -16.00 25.87 -28.48
C GLN A 250 -17.45 25.98 -28.97
N THR A 251 -17.93 25.04 -29.78
CA THR A 251 -19.30 25.05 -30.33
C THR A 251 -20.17 23.90 -29.82
N GLY A 252 -19.58 22.89 -29.19
CA GLY A 252 -20.26 21.71 -28.66
C GLY A 252 -20.63 20.66 -29.72
N ASN A 253 -20.19 20.82 -30.97
CA ASN A 253 -20.61 19.95 -32.08
C ASN A 253 -19.41 19.23 -32.71
N CYS A 254 -19.69 18.08 -33.32
CA CYS A 254 -18.76 17.46 -34.26
C CYS A 254 -18.74 18.27 -35.57
N VAL A 255 -17.57 18.77 -35.96
CA VAL A 255 -17.36 19.53 -37.20
C VAL A 255 -16.46 18.75 -38.16
N GLU A 256 -16.52 19.05 -39.45
CA GLU A 256 -15.68 18.42 -40.49
C GLU A 256 -14.20 18.42 -40.10
N ASP A 257 -13.56 17.26 -40.06
CA ASP A 257 -12.15 17.14 -39.71
C ASP A 257 -11.27 17.76 -40.83
N PRO A 258 -10.51 18.83 -40.56
CA PRO A 258 -9.60 19.41 -41.54
C PRO A 258 -8.45 18.46 -41.91
N CYS A 259 -8.28 17.33 -41.22
CA CYS A 259 -7.35 16.25 -41.50
C CYS A 259 -7.97 15.03 -42.23
N ASP A 260 -9.27 15.02 -42.62
CA ASP A 260 -9.86 13.98 -43.48
C ASP A 260 -10.45 14.56 -44.79
N PRO A 261 -9.90 14.24 -45.98
CA PRO A 261 -8.70 13.43 -46.22
C PRO A 261 -7.42 14.23 -45.93
N ASN A 262 -6.44 13.55 -45.31
CA ASN A 262 -5.18 14.14 -44.86
C ASN A 262 -4.53 15.08 -45.91
N PRO A 263 -4.48 16.40 -45.66
CA PRO A 263 -3.92 17.39 -46.58
C PRO A 263 -2.38 17.48 -46.54
N CYS A 264 -1.73 16.81 -45.59
CA CYS A 264 -0.29 16.83 -45.40
C CYS A 264 0.40 15.85 -46.35
N THR A 265 0.83 16.34 -47.51
CA THR A 265 1.43 15.53 -48.59
C THR A 265 2.91 15.83 -48.86
N ASP A 266 3.54 16.67 -48.04
CA ASP A 266 4.91 17.11 -48.26
C ASP A 266 5.94 16.04 -47.84
N GLU A 267 7.10 16.05 -48.49
CA GLU A 267 8.13 15.01 -48.31
C GLU A 267 8.67 15.05 -46.86
N HIS A 268 8.45 13.93 -46.14
CA HIS A 268 8.74 13.77 -44.72
C HIS A 268 7.92 14.65 -43.77
N LYS A 269 6.71 15.09 -44.18
CA LYS A 269 5.80 15.94 -43.40
C LYS A 269 4.33 15.57 -43.62
N THR A 270 4.01 14.31 -43.33
CA THR A 270 2.73 13.67 -43.69
C THR A 270 1.73 13.53 -42.52
N THR A 271 2.13 13.83 -41.29
CA THR A 271 1.26 13.78 -40.12
C THR A 271 0.42 15.06 -40.02
N CYS A 272 -0.91 14.93 -39.98
CA CYS A 272 -1.84 16.06 -39.83
C CYS A 272 -2.37 16.13 -38.40
N ASN A 273 -2.43 17.34 -37.84
CA ASN A 273 -2.97 17.62 -36.51
C ASN A 273 -4.10 18.65 -36.67
N ALA A 274 -5.31 18.30 -36.24
CA ALA A 274 -6.47 19.19 -36.33
C ALA A 274 -6.35 20.34 -35.31
N LEU A 275 -6.57 21.57 -35.78
CA LEU A 275 -6.47 22.82 -35.00
C LEU A 275 -7.59 23.75 -35.46
N LEU A 276 -8.82 23.38 -35.11
CA LEU A 276 -10.05 23.93 -35.68
C LEU A 276 -10.09 25.48 -35.71
N PRO A 277 -10.54 26.09 -36.82
CA PRO A 277 -11.03 25.50 -38.08
C PRO A 277 -9.90 25.22 -39.11
N SER A 278 -8.67 24.95 -38.66
CA SER A 278 -7.46 24.75 -39.46
C SER A 278 -6.80 23.41 -39.12
N TYR A 279 -5.68 23.10 -39.78
CA TYR A 279 -4.78 22.00 -39.43
C TYR A 279 -3.32 22.48 -39.38
N THR A 280 -2.42 21.66 -38.84
CA THR A 280 -0.96 21.78 -39.01
C THR A 280 -0.35 20.45 -39.43
N CYS A 281 0.66 20.50 -40.29
CA CYS A 281 1.44 19.32 -40.69
C CYS A 281 2.74 19.23 -39.87
N SER A 282 2.99 18.09 -39.25
CA SER A 282 4.23 17.79 -38.53
C SER A 282 5.12 16.83 -39.33
N CYS A 283 6.43 16.83 -39.02
CA CYS A 283 7.40 15.95 -39.67
C CYS A 283 7.12 14.47 -39.36
N ASP A 284 7.46 13.60 -40.30
CA ASP A 284 7.40 12.15 -40.13
C ASP A 284 8.39 11.68 -39.04
N PRO A 285 8.13 10.58 -38.32
CA PRO A 285 9.06 10.03 -37.33
C PRO A 285 10.49 9.83 -37.89
N GLY A 286 11.49 10.28 -37.14
CA GLY A 286 12.90 10.30 -37.56
C GLY A 286 13.30 11.57 -38.35
N TYR A 287 12.40 12.54 -38.51
CA TYR A 287 12.66 13.82 -39.16
C TYR A 287 12.23 15.01 -38.29
N VAL A 288 12.95 16.13 -38.40
CA VAL A 288 12.68 17.39 -37.69
C VAL A 288 12.60 18.55 -38.68
N GLU A 289 11.92 19.63 -38.33
CA GLU A 289 11.81 20.84 -39.16
C GLU A 289 13.20 21.38 -39.52
N ASP A 290 13.45 21.68 -40.81
CA ASP A 290 14.70 22.32 -41.23
C ASP A 290 14.78 23.75 -40.63
N PRO A 291 15.77 24.06 -39.76
CA PRO A 291 15.91 25.40 -39.18
C PRO A 291 16.18 26.50 -40.21
N LEU A 292 16.46 26.14 -41.46
CA LEU A 292 16.65 27.04 -42.60
C LEU A 292 15.42 27.11 -43.52
N ASN A 293 14.43 26.22 -43.37
CA ASN A 293 13.22 26.16 -44.18
C ASN A 293 12.06 25.39 -43.50
N ASN A 294 11.15 26.10 -42.83
CA ASN A 294 9.95 25.55 -42.17
C ASN A 294 8.98 24.77 -43.09
N ASP A 295 9.19 24.76 -44.41
CA ASP A 295 8.41 24.00 -45.39
C ASP A 295 9.09 22.66 -45.75
N SER A 296 10.07 22.18 -44.97
CA SER A 296 10.77 20.90 -45.21
C SER A 296 11.33 20.28 -43.94
N CYS A 297 11.34 18.95 -43.87
CA CYS A 297 11.92 18.20 -42.76
C CYS A 297 13.27 17.57 -43.15
N ILE A 298 14.22 17.59 -42.23
CA ILE A 298 15.55 16.94 -42.33
C ILE A 298 15.59 15.71 -41.43
N ILE A 299 16.42 14.71 -41.78
CA ILE A 299 16.70 13.57 -40.89
C ILE A 299 17.15 14.10 -39.53
N ASN A 300 16.55 13.58 -38.45
CA ASN A 300 16.93 13.91 -37.08
C ASN A 300 18.45 13.67 -36.90
N PRO A 301 19.25 14.69 -36.54
CA PRO A 301 20.68 14.50 -36.32
C PRO A 301 20.99 13.67 -35.07
N ASN A 302 20.01 13.46 -34.17
CA ASN A 302 20.09 12.52 -33.06
C ASN A 302 19.46 11.16 -33.46
N PRO A 303 20.10 10.01 -33.14
CA PRO A 303 19.45 8.70 -33.24
C PRO A 303 18.31 8.58 -32.21
N GLN A 304 17.51 7.51 -32.30
CA GLN A 304 16.33 7.34 -31.43
C GLN A 304 16.74 7.10 -29.97
N GLY A 305 15.93 7.60 -29.02
CA GLY A 305 16.14 7.46 -27.59
C GLY A 305 17.17 8.42 -26.99
N GLU A 306 17.58 9.45 -27.71
CA GLU A 306 18.51 10.46 -27.18
C GLU A 306 17.83 11.41 -26.19
N SER A 307 16.51 11.53 -26.25
CA SER A 307 15.78 12.52 -25.49
C SER A 307 14.41 12.01 -25.05
N CYS A 308 13.81 12.73 -24.11
CA CYS A 308 12.41 12.56 -23.73
C CYS A 308 11.42 12.82 -24.89
N VAL A 309 11.87 13.36 -26.03
CA VAL A 309 11.04 13.65 -27.21
C VAL A 309 10.99 12.47 -28.19
N ASP A 310 11.97 11.54 -28.13
CA ASP A 310 12.05 10.39 -29.03
C ASP A 310 12.43 9.05 -28.35
N PRO A 311 11.86 8.71 -27.17
CA PRO A 311 12.24 7.54 -26.38
C PRO A 311 12.00 6.22 -27.14
N ILE A 312 12.78 5.18 -26.79
CA ILE A 312 12.64 3.84 -27.36
C ILE A 312 11.61 3.03 -26.56
N GLU A 313 10.58 2.51 -27.24
CA GLU A 313 9.57 1.65 -26.60
C GLU A 313 10.14 0.27 -26.20
N LEU A 314 9.97 -0.11 -24.93
CA LEU A 314 10.18 -1.48 -24.47
C LEU A 314 8.87 -2.25 -24.56
N THR A 315 8.80 -3.22 -25.46
CA THR A 315 7.57 -3.98 -25.73
C THR A 315 7.57 -5.36 -25.07
N GLY A 316 6.46 -5.67 -24.39
CA GLY A 316 6.23 -6.97 -23.75
C GLY A 316 6.81 -7.10 -22.34
N LEU A 317 6.23 -8.02 -21.56
CA LEU A 317 6.53 -8.19 -20.13
C LEU A 317 7.96 -8.65 -19.83
N THR A 318 8.62 -9.37 -20.74
CA THR A 318 10.03 -9.77 -20.59
C THR A 318 10.76 -9.55 -21.90
N GLY A 319 12.01 -9.12 -21.82
CA GLY A 319 12.79 -8.89 -23.04
C GLY A 319 14.23 -8.48 -22.79
N SER A 320 14.92 -8.22 -23.89
CA SER A 320 16.29 -7.73 -23.91
C SER A 320 16.54 -6.88 -25.15
N VAL A 321 17.27 -5.77 -25.00
CA VAL A 321 17.67 -4.88 -26.10
C VAL A 321 19.15 -4.54 -25.98
N SER A 322 19.86 -4.51 -27.10
CA SER A 322 21.23 -3.99 -27.16
C SER A 322 21.18 -2.50 -27.52
N GLY A 323 21.86 -1.67 -26.74
CA GLY A 323 21.94 -0.22 -26.93
C GLY A 323 23.37 0.31 -26.87
N SER A 324 23.52 1.61 -27.11
CA SER A 324 24.80 2.34 -27.05
C SER A 324 24.57 3.71 -26.42
N THR A 325 25.50 4.16 -25.58
CA THR A 325 25.63 5.56 -25.17
C THR A 325 26.75 6.29 -25.94
N THR A 326 27.48 5.60 -26.83
CA THR A 326 28.65 6.16 -27.54
C THR A 326 28.31 7.22 -28.59
N ASP A 327 27.07 7.18 -29.07
CA ASP A 327 26.48 8.09 -30.05
C ASP A 327 25.57 9.15 -29.40
N ALA A 328 25.47 9.16 -28.07
CA ALA A 328 24.53 10.00 -27.33
C ALA A 328 25.07 11.32 -26.75
N SER A 329 24.15 12.25 -26.46
CA SER A 329 24.39 13.41 -25.59
C SER A 329 24.05 13.12 -24.12
N GLY A 330 24.71 13.86 -23.22
CA GLY A 330 24.40 13.91 -21.80
C GLY A 330 23.51 15.11 -21.50
N GLU A 331 22.22 14.86 -21.29
CA GLU A 331 21.18 15.89 -21.11
C GLU A 331 20.30 15.62 -19.89
N ILE A 332 20.37 14.42 -19.33
CA ILE A 332 19.66 13.95 -18.15
C ILE A 332 20.73 13.60 -17.08
N THR A 333 20.31 13.45 -15.82
CA THR A 333 21.17 13.07 -14.69
C THR A 333 20.27 12.47 -13.63
N GLY A 334 20.61 11.28 -13.11
CA GLY A 334 19.87 10.61 -12.04
C GLY A 334 20.24 11.13 -10.65
N SER A 335 19.48 10.74 -9.61
CA SER A 335 19.82 11.09 -8.22
C SER A 335 21.02 10.30 -7.67
N CYS A 336 21.24 9.07 -8.15
CA CYS A 336 22.35 8.21 -7.76
C CYS A 336 23.64 8.46 -8.55
N GLY A 337 23.58 9.13 -9.71
CA GLY A 337 24.77 9.47 -10.50
C GLY A 337 24.45 9.64 -11.98
N GLY A 338 25.48 9.42 -12.81
CA GLY A 338 25.42 9.61 -14.25
C GLY A 338 25.57 11.08 -14.65
N GLN A 339 26.67 11.39 -15.34
CA GLN A 339 26.87 12.67 -16.05
C GLN A 339 27.42 12.42 -17.46
N GLY A 340 27.28 11.18 -17.93
CA GLY A 340 27.75 10.73 -19.22
C GLY A 340 26.74 11.03 -20.30
N ALA A 341 26.66 10.14 -21.28
CA ALA A 341 25.65 10.19 -22.33
C ALA A 341 24.50 9.23 -22.02
N ASP A 342 23.27 9.65 -22.35
CA ASP A 342 22.03 9.02 -21.94
C ASP A 342 21.37 8.21 -23.06
N ARG A 343 20.59 7.19 -22.69
CA ARG A 343 19.59 6.58 -23.59
C ARG A 343 18.26 6.43 -22.87
N VAL A 344 17.23 7.08 -23.40
CA VAL A 344 15.87 7.10 -22.90
C VAL A 344 15.03 6.00 -23.56
N TYR A 345 14.43 5.18 -22.70
CA TYR A 345 13.40 4.22 -23.04
C TYR A 345 12.08 4.64 -22.40
N PHE A 346 10.97 4.17 -22.95
CA PHE A 346 9.67 4.23 -22.28
C PHE A 346 8.97 2.88 -22.30
N PHE A 347 8.09 2.67 -21.32
CA PHE A 347 7.24 1.51 -21.21
C PHE A 347 5.96 1.87 -20.46
N THR A 348 4.93 1.03 -20.61
CA THR A 348 3.64 1.22 -19.95
C THR A 348 3.29 0.02 -19.08
N THR A 349 2.76 0.29 -17.89
CA THR A 349 2.14 -0.71 -17.01
C THR A 349 0.62 -0.52 -17.08
N SER A 350 -0.12 -1.58 -17.39
CA SER A 350 -1.59 -1.55 -17.52
C SER A 350 -2.33 -1.79 -16.19
N GLU A 351 -1.59 -2.27 -15.19
CA GLU A 351 -2.03 -2.62 -13.85
C GLU A 351 -0.85 -2.35 -12.90
N GLN A 352 -0.99 -2.62 -11.60
CA GLN A 352 0.16 -2.56 -10.70
C GLN A 352 1.16 -3.68 -11.06
N MET A 353 2.41 -3.32 -11.32
CA MET A 353 3.45 -4.24 -11.81
C MET A 353 4.72 -4.17 -10.95
N ARG A 354 5.27 -5.34 -10.60
CA ARG A 354 6.67 -5.44 -10.18
C ARG A 354 7.54 -5.41 -11.43
N VAL A 355 8.44 -4.44 -11.52
CA VAL A 355 9.40 -4.30 -12.63
C VAL A 355 10.82 -4.56 -12.14
N ARG A 356 11.58 -5.27 -12.97
CA ARG A 356 13.02 -5.48 -12.80
C ARG A 356 13.72 -5.11 -14.09
N PHE A 357 14.75 -4.28 -14.01
CA PHE A 357 15.61 -3.87 -15.11
C PHE A 357 17.06 -4.13 -14.72
N SER A 358 17.83 -4.75 -15.62
CA SER A 358 19.28 -4.93 -15.40
C SER A 358 20.09 -4.63 -16.66
N SER A 359 21.22 -3.97 -16.49
CA SER A 359 22.16 -3.64 -17.57
C SER A 359 23.41 -4.52 -17.49
N SER A 360 24.11 -4.65 -18.63
CA SER A 360 25.42 -5.31 -18.70
C SER A 360 26.21 -4.82 -19.91
N GLY A 361 27.54 -4.80 -19.81
CA GLY A 361 28.45 -4.50 -20.92
C GLY A 361 29.50 -3.45 -20.56
N PHE A 362 29.09 -2.43 -19.81
CA PHE A 362 29.94 -1.46 -19.13
C PHE A 362 29.16 -0.81 -17.98
N ASP A 363 29.85 0.03 -17.22
CA ASP A 363 29.37 0.76 -16.05
C ASP A 363 28.31 1.83 -16.38
N THR A 364 27.04 1.46 -16.18
CA THR A 364 25.86 2.31 -16.42
C THR A 364 25.30 2.89 -15.12
N VAL A 365 24.36 3.82 -15.24
CA VAL A 365 23.40 4.14 -14.18
C VAL A 365 22.00 3.92 -14.73
N LEU A 366 21.12 3.28 -13.97
CA LEU A 366 19.71 3.14 -14.31
C LEU A 366 18.87 4.05 -13.43
N TYR A 367 17.85 4.70 -14.00
CA TYR A 367 16.79 5.37 -13.23
C TYR A 367 15.45 5.41 -13.94
N ILE A 368 14.36 5.41 -13.16
CA ILE A 368 12.96 5.39 -13.63
C ILE A 368 12.25 6.69 -13.23
N ARG A 369 11.51 7.30 -14.16
CA ARG A 369 10.70 8.52 -13.97
C ARG A 369 9.28 8.38 -14.50
N THR A 370 8.31 9.07 -13.90
CA THR A 370 6.96 9.26 -14.51
C THR A 370 6.95 10.40 -15.53
N ASP A 371 7.80 11.42 -15.36
CA ASP A 371 8.06 12.46 -16.35
C ASP A 371 9.57 12.51 -16.62
N CYS A 372 9.97 12.02 -17.80
CA CYS A 372 11.36 11.99 -18.24
C CYS A 372 12.13 13.30 -18.00
N THR A 373 11.47 14.44 -18.23
CA THR A 373 12.10 15.77 -18.13
C THR A 373 12.16 16.32 -16.71
N ASN A 374 11.36 15.78 -15.79
CA ASN A 374 11.25 16.27 -14.42
C ASN A 374 12.06 15.38 -13.46
N PRO A 375 13.21 15.85 -12.93
CA PRO A 375 14.02 15.05 -12.00
C PRO A 375 13.35 14.82 -10.65
N SER A 376 12.29 15.57 -10.29
CA SER A 376 11.49 15.31 -9.09
C SER A 376 10.46 14.19 -9.27
N SER A 377 10.36 13.60 -10.46
CA SER A 377 9.48 12.46 -10.77
C SER A 377 10.19 11.09 -10.72
N GLU A 378 11.44 11.08 -10.24
CA GLU A 378 12.27 9.88 -10.15
C GLU A 378 11.82 8.96 -9.02
N ILE A 379 11.57 7.69 -9.36
CA ILE A 379 11.02 6.67 -8.46
C ILE A 379 12.11 5.76 -7.90
N SER A 380 13.08 5.42 -8.75
CA SER A 380 14.15 4.49 -8.40
C SER A 380 15.38 4.80 -9.26
N CYS A 381 16.55 4.63 -8.67
CA CYS A 381 17.86 4.85 -9.28
C CYS A 381 18.81 3.80 -8.71
N ASN A 382 19.65 3.18 -9.54
CA ASN A 382 20.76 2.34 -9.08
C ASN A 382 21.96 2.41 -10.04
N ASP A 383 23.15 2.49 -9.45
CA ASP A 383 24.46 2.38 -10.09
C ASP A 383 25.06 0.96 -9.93
N GLU A 384 24.93 0.34 -8.75
CA GLU A 384 25.63 -0.91 -8.38
C GLU A 384 24.69 -2.15 -8.32
N GLY A 385 24.83 -3.05 -9.30
CA GLY A 385 24.03 -4.27 -9.47
C GLY A 385 24.76 -5.55 -9.07
N GLY A 386 24.87 -5.80 -7.76
CA GLY A 386 24.74 -7.13 -7.15
C GLY A 386 25.69 -8.30 -7.52
N GLY A 387 26.70 -8.18 -8.39
CA GLY A 387 27.55 -9.35 -8.69
C GLY A 387 28.84 -9.16 -9.50
N GLU A 388 28.89 -8.24 -10.46
CA GLU A 388 30.13 -7.94 -11.21
C GLU A 388 30.28 -6.41 -11.39
N TRP A 389 31.53 -5.93 -11.47
CA TRP A 389 31.82 -4.50 -11.65
C TRP A 389 31.26 -4.01 -13.00
N GLY A 390 30.29 -3.09 -12.97
CA GLY A 390 29.69 -2.50 -14.17
C GLY A 390 28.44 -3.24 -14.70
N SER A 391 27.56 -3.69 -13.80
CA SER A 391 26.15 -3.97 -14.08
C SER A 391 25.30 -3.24 -13.05
N SER A 392 24.18 -2.66 -13.47
CA SER A 392 23.23 -1.95 -12.58
C SER A 392 21.90 -2.67 -12.59
N GLU A 393 21.16 -2.66 -11.48
CA GLU A 393 19.85 -3.32 -11.40
C GLU A 393 18.82 -2.50 -10.62
N ILE A 394 17.63 -2.29 -11.18
CA ILE A 394 16.45 -1.76 -10.46
C ILE A 394 15.44 -2.89 -10.30
N SER A 395 14.90 -3.05 -9.09
CA SER A 395 13.74 -3.90 -8.78
C SER A 395 12.77 -3.09 -7.93
N THR A 396 11.64 -2.68 -8.49
CA THR A 396 10.64 -1.83 -7.82
C THR A 396 9.22 -2.18 -8.24
N THR A 397 8.23 -1.71 -7.50
CA THR A 397 6.81 -1.81 -7.86
C THR A 397 6.36 -0.48 -8.45
N LEU A 398 5.59 -0.53 -9.53
CA LEU A 398 5.02 0.61 -10.22
C LEU A 398 3.50 0.45 -10.33
N GLU A 399 2.78 1.56 -10.20
CA GLU A 399 1.34 1.65 -10.45
C GLU A 399 1.05 1.63 -11.97
N PRO A 400 -0.23 1.60 -12.41
CA PRO A 400 -0.56 1.73 -13.83
C PRO A 400 -0.10 3.11 -14.35
N GLY A 401 0.59 3.15 -15.48
CA GLY A 401 1.08 4.41 -16.04
C GLY A 401 2.12 4.27 -17.15
N THR A 402 2.58 5.42 -17.65
CA THR A 402 3.73 5.50 -18.57
C THR A 402 4.97 5.89 -17.79
N TYR A 403 6.05 5.14 -17.99
CA TYR A 403 7.31 5.34 -17.29
C TYR A 403 8.47 5.43 -18.27
N PHE A 404 9.48 6.20 -17.89
CA PHE A 404 10.70 6.38 -18.65
C PHE A 404 11.85 5.75 -17.88
N LEU A 405 12.57 4.83 -18.53
CA LEU A 405 13.81 4.26 -18.03
C LEU A 405 14.98 4.93 -18.75
N ILE A 406 15.91 5.50 -18.01
CA ILE A 406 17.13 6.08 -18.56
C ILE A 406 18.29 5.12 -18.27
N VAL A 407 19.09 4.85 -19.30
CA VAL A 407 20.39 4.19 -19.21
C VAL A 407 21.47 5.23 -19.46
N ASP A 408 22.06 5.71 -18.37
CA ASP A 408 23.10 6.75 -18.34
C ASP A 408 24.48 6.07 -18.21
N SER A 409 25.56 6.82 -18.43
CA SER A 409 26.95 6.33 -18.30
C SER A 409 27.66 7.07 -17.18
N TRP A 410 28.35 6.33 -16.29
CA TRP A 410 28.99 6.93 -15.12
C TRP A 410 30.15 7.88 -15.51
N ASP A 411 31.20 7.32 -16.12
CA ASP A 411 32.41 8.06 -16.57
C ASP A 411 32.83 7.74 -18.03
N GLU A 412 32.44 6.58 -18.59
CA GLU A 412 32.79 6.14 -19.95
C GLU A 412 31.53 5.67 -20.72
N SER A 413 31.38 6.09 -21.98
CA SER A 413 30.28 5.66 -22.86
C SER A 413 30.59 4.30 -23.52
N GLY A 414 29.58 3.45 -23.71
CA GLY A 414 29.77 2.10 -24.24
C GLY A 414 28.53 1.44 -24.86
N ASP A 415 28.72 0.23 -25.36
CA ASP A 415 27.64 -0.68 -25.81
C ASP A 415 27.13 -1.49 -24.61
N TYR A 416 25.82 -1.61 -24.44
CA TYR A 416 25.20 -2.37 -23.34
C TYR A 416 24.10 -3.30 -23.83
N ASN A 417 23.74 -4.28 -23.00
CA ASN A 417 22.50 -5.05 -23.12
C ASN A 417 21.64 -4.77 -21.88
N LEU A 418 20.46 -4.23 -22.12
CA LEU A 418 19.41 -4.02 -21.13
C LEU A 418 18.47 -5.22 -21.16
N PHE A 419 18.14 -5.77 -19.99
CA PHE A 419 17.16 -6.82 -19.78
C PHE A 419 16.02 -6.28 -18.91
N TRP A 420 14.80 -6.79 -19.12
CA TRP A 420 13.68 -6.47 -18.26
C TRP A 420 12.76 -7.66 -18.01
N SER A 421 12.11 -7.63 -16.84
CA SER A 421 10.97 -8.47 -16.51
C SER A 421 9.95 -7.68 -15.70
N MET A 422 8.68 -7.75 -16.10
CA MET A 422 7.54 -7.10 -15.49
C MET A 422 6.51 -8.18 -15.15
N ALA A 423 6.02 -8.21 -13.92
CA ALA A 423 4.98 -9.13 -13.47
C ALA A 423 3.83 -8.35 -12.83
N ALA A 424 2.60 -8.68 -13.20
CA ALA A 424 1.38 -8.12 -12.61
C ALA A 424 1.22 -8.57 -11.17
N ASN A 425 0.53 -7.78 -10.33
CA ASN A 425 0.22 -8.21 -8.97
C ASN A 425 -0.69 -9.46 -9.01
N PRO A 426 -0.22 -10.64 -8.59
CA PRO A 426 -1.02 -11.86 -8.65
C PRO A 426 -2.16 -11.87 -7.60
N CYS A 427 -2.22 -10.85 -6.75
CA CYS A 427 -3.27 -10.56 -5.77
C CYS A 427 -4.11 -9.31 -6.13
N ALA A 428 -4.07 -8.81 -7.37
CA ALA A 428 -4.86 -7.64 -7.77
C ALA A 428 -6.38 -7.83 -7.59
N ASP A 429 -6.87 -9.05 -7.77
CA ASP A 429 -8.24 -9.47 -7.46
C ASP A 429 -8.16 -10.51 -6.33
N GLU A 430 -8.25 -10.03 -5.07
CA GLU A 430 -8.14 -10.89 -3.89
C GLU A 430 -9.29 -11.91 -3.79
N GLU A 431 -10.50 -11.60 -4.28
CA GLU A 431 -11.64 -12.55 -4.24
C GLU A 431 -11.50 -13.66 -5.29
N THR A 432 -10.91 -13.39 -6.45
CA THR A 432 -10.56 -14.45 -7.42
C THR A 432 -9.34 -15.26 -6.97
N ALA A 433 -8.35 -14.63 -6.34
CA ALA A 433 -7.15 -15.31 -5.87
C ALA A 433 -7.42 -16.16 -4.61
N CYS A 434 -8.03 -15.55 -3.60
CA CYS A 434 -8.25 -16.08 -2.26
C CYS A 434 -9.67 -15.80 -1.76
N PRO A 435 -10.70 -16.46 -2.34
CA PRO A 435 -12.09 -16.18 -2.04
C PRO A 435 -12.46 -16.33 -0.56
N GLY A 436 -13.19 -15.35 -0.01
CA GLY A 436 -13.67 -15.34 1.36
C GLY A 436 -12.70 -14.71 2.37
N THR A 437 -12.54 -15.32 3.54
CA THR A 437 -11.72 -14.78 4.64
C THR A 437 -10.18 -14.82 4.46
N PRO A 438 -9.55 -15.71 3.65
CA PRO A 438 -8.09 -15.71 3.47
C PRO A 438 -7.58 -14.50 2.70
N VAL A 439 -6.48 -13.89 3.17
CA VAL A 439 -5.80 -12.77 2.49
C VAL A 439 -4.80 -13.30 1.44
N CYS A 440 -4.72 -12.63 0.30
CA CYS A 440 -3.76 -12.96 -0.75
C CYS A 440 -2.38 -12.35 -0.48
N LEU A 441 -1.32 -13.17 -0.59
CA LEU A 441 0.07 -12.73 -0.44
C LEU A 441 0.87 -13.12 -1.70
N PRO A 442 1.40 -12.16 -2.48
CA PRO A 442 2.18 -12.43 -3.68
C PRO A 442 3.59 -12.97 -3.34
N THR A 443 4.19 -13.78 -4.21
CA THR A 443 5.61 -14.14 -4.10
C THR A 443 6.50 -12.92 -4.38
N PRO A 444 7.76 -12.85 -3.89
CA PRO A 444 8.61 -11.65 -4.06
C PRO A 444 8.90 -11.25 -5.52
N ASP A 445 8.82 -12.20 -6.44
CA ASP A 445 8.98 -12.02 -7.89
C ASP A 445 7.65 -11.78 -8.64
N TRP A 446 6.53 -11.76 -7.92
CA TRP A 446 5.15 -11.60 -8.42
C TRP A 446 4.74 -12.66 -9.48
N THR A 447 5.41 -13.82 -9.53
CA THR A 447 5.05 -14.90 -10.46
C THR A 447 3.94 -15.82 -9.95
N ASN A 448 3.62 -15.77 -8.65
CA ASN A 448 2.60 -16.60 -8.01
C ASN A 448 2.08 -15.93 -6.73
N PHE A 449 1.08 -16.54 -6.06
CA PHE A 449 0.57 -16.09 -4.78
C PHE A 449 0.30 -17.24 -3.81
N THR A 450 0.01 -16.90 -2.56
CA THR A 450 -0.44 -17.81 -1.50
C THR A 450 -1.59 -17.17 -0.73
N CYS A 451 -2.58 -17.98 -0.33
CA CYS A 451 -3.66 -17.52 0.54
C CYS A 451 -3.31 -17.82 2.00
N SER A 452 -3.25 -16.78 2.83
CA SER A 452 -3.02 -16.91 4.28
C SER A 452 -4.27 -16.56 5.04
N CYS A 453 -4.63 -17.37 6.03
CA CYS A 453 -5.66 -16.96 6.98
C CYS A 453 -5.13 -15.88 7.93
N PRO A 454 -6.00 -14.97 8.42
CA PRO A 454 -5.66 -14.03 9.48
C PRO A 454 -5.14 -14.73 10.76
N GLU A 455 -4.36 -14.01 11.56
CA GLU A 455 -3.88 -14.48 12.86
C GLU A 455 -5.05 -14.94 13.76
N GLY A 456 -4.86 -16.04 14.49
CA GLY A 456 -5.93 -16.72 15.24
C GLY A 456 -6.89 -17.58 14.41
N THR A 457 -6.68 -17.73 13.09
CA THR A 457 -7.57 -18.53 12.22
C THR A 457 -6.84 -19.49 11.27
N LEU A 458 -7.54 -20.51 10.79
CA LEU A 458 -7.00 -21.63 10.01
C LEU A 458 -7.76 -21.89 8.71
N PRO A 459 -7.03 -22.27 7.63
CA PRO A 459 -7.65 -22.58 6.35
C PRO A 459 -8.42 -23.91 6.42
N TYR A 460 -9.71 -23.85 6.09
CA TYR A 460 -10.61 -25.00 6.07
C TYR A 460 -11.72 -24.85 5.04
N ASN A 461 -11.81 -25.80 4.10
CA ASN A 461 -12.82 -25.81 3.03
C ASN A 461 -12.93 -24.47 2.25
N ASN A 462 -11.78 -23.82 2.01
CA ASN A 462 -11.66 -22.52 1.34
C ASN A 462 -12.26 -21.34 2.13
N ASP A 463 -12.21 -21.41 3.47
CA ASP A 463 -12.55 -20.30 4.37
C ASP A 463 -11.58 -20.34 5.57
N CYS A 464 -11.58 -19.30 6.41
CA CYS A 464 -10.82 -19.28 7.65
C CYS A 464 -11.74 -19.50 8.85
N VAL A 465 -11.37 -20.43 9.73
CA VAL A 465 -12.09 -20.70 10.99
C VAL A 465 -11.18 -20.43 12.17
N ASP A 466 -11.75 -19.98 13.30
CA ASP A 466 -11.03 -19.79 14.57
C ASP A 466 -10.13 -21.01 14.90
N ASP A 467 -8.85 -20.79 15.20
CA ASP A 467 -7.99 -21.87 15.71
C ASP A 467 -8.43 -22.20 17.14
N PRO A 468 -8.92 -23.42 17.44
CA PRO A 468 -9.31 -23.79 18.80
C PRO A 468 -8.12 -23.82 19.79
N CYS A 469 -6.89 -23.67 19.30
CA CYS A 469 -5.65 -23.54 20.07
C CYS A 469 -5.10 -22.11 20.14
N ASP A 470 -5.78 -21.08 19.61
CA ASP A 470 -5.35 -19.69 19.71
C ASP A 470 -6.46 -18.77 20.28
N PRO A 471 -6.28 -18.11 21.44
CA PRO A 471 -5.17 -18.29 22.38
C PRO A 471 -5.23 -19.66 23.06
N ASN A 472 -4.05 -20.24 23.35
CA ASN A 472 -3.91 -21.59 23.87
C ASN A 472 -4.79 -21.83 25.14
N PRO A 473 -5.83 -22.69 25.06
CA PRO A 473 -6.76 -22.93 26.17
C PRO A 473 -6.18 -23.86 27.25
N CYS A 474 -5.04 -24.50 26.99
CA CYS A 474 -4.47 -25.54 27.83
C CYS A 474 -3.65 -24.95 28.98
N SER A 475 -4.29 -24.81 30.13
CA SER A 475 -3.73 -24.21 31.36
C SER A 475 -3.47 -25.21 32.51
N GLN A 476 -3.60 -26.51 32.25
CA GLN A 476 -3.26 -27.54 33.24
C GLN A 476 -1.74 -27.75 33.26
N ALA A 477 -1.10 -27.60 34.42
CA ALA A 477 0.33 -27.83 34.60
C ALA A 477 0.77 -29.23 34.11
N GLY A 478 1.84 -29.30 33.30
CA GLY A 478 2.30 -30.51 32.63
C GLY A 478 1.54 -30.84 31.34
N ARG A 479 0.46 -30.11 31.03
CA ARG A 479 -0.42 -30.31 29.86
C ARG A 479 -0.76 -29.01 29.16
N GLY A 480 0.22 -28.12 28.97
CA GLY A 480 0.00 -26.87 28.23
C GLY A 480 0.01 -27.01 26.69
N ARG A 481 0.29 -28.19 26.12
CA ARG A 481 0.31 -28.40 24.66
C ARG A 481 -1.11 -28.60 24.12
N CYS A 482 -1.62 -27.60 23.40
CA CYS A 482 -2.88 -27.75 22.65
C CYS A 482 -2.63 -28.50 21.34
N VAL A 483 -3.44 -29.54 21.09
CA VAL A 483 -3.39 -30.34 19.87
C VAL A 483 -4.76 -30.27 19.20
N ARG A 484 -4.80 -29.79 17.96
CA ARG A 484 -6.02 -29.71 17.14
C ARG A 484 -6.45 -31.11 16.72
N GLU A 485 -7.75 -31.38 16.82
CA GLU A 485 -8.34 -32.64 16.35
C GLU A 485 -8.61 -32.60 14.84
N LEU A 486 -8.91 -33.75 14.24
CA LEU A 486 -9.12 -33.89 12.78
C LEU A 486 -10.35 -33.15 12.24
N ASP A 487 -11.27 -32.70 13.11
CA ASP A 487 -12.39 -31.84 12.72
C ASP A 487 -12.06 -30.34 12.80
N ILE A 488 -10.84 -30.01 13.24
CA ILE A 488 -10.21 -28.69 13.43
C ILE A 488 -10.98 -27.66 14.27
N GLN A 489 -12.23 -27.94 14.64
CA GLN A 489 -13.06 -27.11 15.52
C GLN A 489 -12.97 -27.58 16.99
N SER A 490 -12.20 -28.64 17.26
CA SER A 490 -11.97 -29.15 18.60
C SER A 490 -10.48 -29.42 18.87
N TYR A 491 -10.13 -29.49 20.15
CA TYR A 491 -8.76 -29.62 20.63
C TYR A 491 -8.65 -30.59 21.80
N THR A 492 -7.44 -31.10 22.03
CA THR A 492 -7.07 -31.83 23.25
C THR A 492 -5.79 -31.27 23.88
N CYS A 493 -5.79 -31.16 25.22
CA CYS A 493 -4.60 -30.78 25.98
C CYS A 493 -3.73 -32.01 26.23
N SER A 494 -2.65 -32.11 25.46
CA SER A 494 -1.63 -33.14 25.54
C SER A 494 -0.57 -32.79 26.59
N CYS A 495 0.23 -33.77 26.99
CA CYS A 495 1.44 -33.48 27.76
C CYS A 495 2.37 -32.54 26.97
N GLU A 496 3.09 -31.70 27.70
CA GLU A 496 4.14 -30.85 27.13
C GLU A 496 5.27 -31.70 26.53
N VAL A 497 6.00 -31.15 25.56
CA VAL A 497 7.11 -31.86 24.93
C VAL A 497 8.19 -32.20 25.97
N GLY A 498 8.77 -33.41 25.83
CA GLY A 498 9.60 -34.06 26.84
C GLY A 498 8.83 -34.95 27.83
N PHE A 499 7.50 -34.92 27.79
CA PHE A 499 6.62 -35.68 28.69
C PHE A 499 5.54 -36.46 27.93
N MET A 500 5.11 -37.57 28.52
CA MET A 500 4.09 -38.47 27.97
C MET A 500 3.00 -38.80 28.99
N ASP A 501 1.84 -39.29 28.53
CA ASP A 501 0.74 -39.71 29.40
C ASP A 501 1.14 -40.86 30.34
N ASP A 502 0.86 -40.73 31.65
CA ASP A 502 1.00 -41.84 32.59
C ASP A 502 -0.05 -42.93 32.32
N SER A 503 0.40 -44.02 31.68
CA SER A 503 -0.42 -45.22 31.43
C SER A 503 -1.07 -45.83 32.68
N GLY A 504 -0.55 -45.54 33.89
CA GLY A 504 -1.12 -45.93 35.17
C GLY A 504 -2.12 -44.93 35.76
N ASN A 505 -2.03 -43.65 35.41
CA ASN A 505 -2.86 -42.56 35.94
C ASN A 505 -3.26 -41.56 34.83
N PRO A 506 -4.31 -41.87 34.03
CA PRO A 506 -4.75 -41.00 32.94
C PRO A 506 -5.03 -39.56 33.40
N GLY A 507 -4.43 -38.59 32.71
CA GLY A 507 -4.48 -37.16 33.04
C GLY A 507 -3.28 -36.63 33.83
N LEU A 508 -2.33 -37.49 34.23
CA LEU A 508 -1.00 -37.10 34.67
C LEU A 508 0.02 -37.29 33.53
N CYS A 509 1.08 -36.49 33.55
CA CYS A 509 2.22 -36.61 32.65
C CYS A 509 3.46 -37.08 33.43
N VAL A 510 4.29 -37.88 32.76
CA VAL A 510 5.57 -38.39 33.25
C VAL A 510 6.64 -38.11 32.21
N GLU A 511 7.90 -38.04 32.63
CA GLU A 511 9.05 -37.89 31.73
C GLU A 511 9.01 -38.95 30.62
N ASP A 512 9.15 -38.51 29.36
CA ASP A 512 9.29 -39.44 28.26
C ASP A 512 10.71 -40.07 28.31
N PRO A 513 10.84 -41.42 28.38
CA PRO A 513 12.12 -42.10 28.43
C PRO A 513 12.89 -42.09 27.10
N SER A 514 12.30 -41.55 26.02
CA SER A 514 12.93 -41.31 24.73
C SER A 514 13.28 -39.83 24.50
N ALA A 515 12.83 -38.93 25.36
CA ALA A 515 13.23 -37.52 25.35
C ALA A 515 14.58 -37.32 26.05
N ALA A 516 15.37 -36.36 25.55
CA ALA A 516 16.58 -35.88 26.20
C ALA A 516 16.27 -35.16 27.52
N ASP A 517 17.29 -35.00 28.36
CA ASP A 517 17.18 -34.13 29.54
C ASP A 517 17.24 -32.66 29.08
N TRP A 518 18.11 -32.36 28.12
CA TRP A 518 18.31 -31.03 27.52
C TRP A 518 18.32 -31.08 25.99
N ALA A 519 17.69 -30.09 25.35
CA ALA A 519 17.96 -29.71 23.97
C ALA A 519 18.58 -28.31 23.96
N PHE A 520 19.74 -28.19 23.33
CA PHE A 520 20.49 -26.95 23.14
C PHE A 520 20.40 -26.58 21.66
N ILE A 521 19.58 -25.58 21.35
CA ILE A 521 19.19 -25.21 20.00
C ILE A 521 19.82 -23.87 19.66
N VAL A 522 20.60 -23.79 18.59
CA VAL A 522 21.28 -22.57 18.14
C VAL A 522 20.73 -22.15 16.79
N TYR A 523 20.26 -20.90 16.71
CA TYR A 523 19.95 -20.23 15.46
C TYR A 523 21.19 -19.39 15.10
N LEU A 524 22.04 -19.95 14.24
CA LEU A 524 23.37 -19.43 13.91
C LEU A 524 23.33 -18.79 12.53
N ASN A 525 22.97 -17.51 12.50
CA ASN A 525 23.02 -16.71 11.30
C ASN A 525 24.41 -16.11 11.12
N ALA A 526 25.18 -16.65 10.17
CA ALA A 526 26.53 -16.20 9.88
C ALA A 526 26.72 -15.93 8.37
N ASP A 527 25.63 -15.70 7.63
CA ASP A 527 25.66 -15.07 6.31
C ASP A 527 25.78 -13.54 6.44
N ASN A 528 26.91 -13.12 7.01
CA ASN A 528 27.33 -11.72 7.08
C ASN A 528 28.84 -11.65 7.43
N ASN A 529 29.32 -10.46 7.82
CA ASN A 529 30.72 -10.24 8.21
C ASN A 529 31.23 -11.05 9.43
N LEU A 530 30.39 -11.86 10.10
CA LEU A 530 30.75 -12.74 11.23
C LEU A 530 30.95 -14.22 10.83
N GLU A 531 30.90 -14.59 9.54
CA GLU A 531 31.05 -15.97 9.04
C GLU A 531 32.17 -16.79 9.73
N ALA A 532 33.35 -16.17 9.90
CA ALA A 532 34.52 -16.83 10.48
C ALA A 532 34.37 -17.14 11.98
N ASP A 533 33.60 -16.33 12.70
CA ASP A 533 33.30 -16.51 14.11
C ASP A 533 32.23 -17.61 14.26
N GLY A 534 31.17 -17.60 13.44
CA GLY A 534 30.15 -18.67 13.42
C GLY A 534 30.71 -20.06 13.07
N ILE A 535 31.69 -20.13 12.16
CA ILE A 535 32.47 -21.35 11.89
C ILE A 535 33.30 -21.78 13.12
N THR A 536 33.82 -20.84 13.90
CA THR A 536 34.58 -21.15 15.13
C THR A 536 33.66 -21.81 16.15
N ASP A 537 32.50 -21.21 16.41
CA ASP A 537 31.56 -21.65 17.44
C ASP A 537 30.91 -22.99 17.08
N MET A 538 30.64 -23.22 15.79
CA MET A 538 30.25 -24.54 15.28
C MET A 538 31.34 -25.61 15.53
N ASN A 539 32.63 -25.26 15.48
CA ASN A 539 33.71 -26.19 15.80
C ASN A 539 33.87 -26.42 17.32
N GLU A 540 33.57 -25.42 18.15
CA GLU A 540 33.53 -25.55 19.62
C GLU A 540 32.38 -26.46 20.06
N MET A 541 31.17 -26.27 19.52
CA MET A 541 30.05 -27.19 19.74
C MET A 541 30.41 -28.63 19.34
N LYS A 542 31.10 -28.83 18.21
CA LYS A 542 31.61 -30.15 17.77
C LYS A 542 32.70 -30.72 18.67
N ALA A 543 33.42 -29.92 19.46
CA ALA A 543 34.41 -30.45 20.41
C ALA A 543 33.74 -31.26 21.54
N VAL A 544 32.50 -30.91 21.88
CA VAL A 544 31.66 -31.60 22.88
C VAL A 544 30.71 -32.59 22.22
N GLY A 545 29.81 -32.11 21.36
CA GLY A 545 28.80 -32.89 20.64
C GLY A 545 27.67 -33.45 21.52
N SER A 546 26.59 -33.86 20.86
CA SER A 546 25.40 -34.43 21.49
C SER A 546 25.66 -35.76 22.20
N THR A 547 24.81 -36.09 23.17
CA THR A 547 24.84 -37.33 23.96
C THR A 547 23.44 -37.96 24.02
N GLY A 548 23.29 -39.13 24.66
CA GLY A 548 21.97 -39.74 24.85
C GLY A 548 21.02 -39.02 25.83
N SER A 549 21.45 -37.90 26.41
CA SER A 549 20.66 -37.05 27.32
C SER A 549 20.75 -35.55 26.98
N LEU A 550 21.52 -35.18 25.95
CA LEU A 550 21.73 -33.80 25.50
C LEU A 550 21.74 -33.78 23.98
N ASP A 551 20.73 -33.19 23.36
CA ASP A 551 20.71 -32.93 21.93
C ASP A 551 21.26 -31.52 21.65
N ILE A 552 22.14 -31.38 20.65
CA ILE A 552 22.66 -30.10 20.18
C ILE A 552 22.29 -29.97 18.69
N VAL A 553 21.46 -28.97 18.38
CA VAL A 553 20.84 -28.78 17.07
C VAL A 553 21.08 -27.35 16.61
N VAL A 554 21.58 -27.19 15.39
CA VAL A 554 21.97 -25.88 14.85
C VAL A 554 21.28 -25.64 13.52
N LEU A 555 20.63 -24.48 13.34
CA LEU A 555 20.45 -23.92 12.00
C LEU A 555 21.69 -23.08 11.71
N LEU A 556 22.40 -23.39 10.63
CA LEU A 556 23.64 -22.74 10.25
C LEU A 556 23.50 -22.17 8.85
N ASP A 557 23.77 -20.87 8.70
CA ASP A 557 23.92 -20.21 7.41
C ASP A 557 25.27 -19.49 7.27
N LEU A 558 25.84 -19.44 6.06
CA LEU A 558 27.24 -19.05 5.82
C LEU A 558 27.48 -18.49 4.40
N VAL A 559 27.92 -17.22 4.32
CA VAL A 559 28.19 -16.48 3.07
C VAL A 559 28.90 -17.29 1.97
N SER A 560 29.99 -17.97 2.31
CA SER A 560 30.99 -18.44 1.34
C SER A 560 31.09 -19.96 1.21
N VAL A 561 30.39 -20.72 2.06
CA VAL A 561 30.55 -22.18 2.19
C VAL A 561 29.44 -22.95 1.47
N ASP A 562 29.85 -23.71 0.44
CA ASP A 562 28.97 -24.43 -0.51
C ASP A 562 27.96 -23.53 -1.28
N GLY A 563 28.09 -22.21 -1.19
CA GLY A 563 27.25 -21.22 -1.88
C GLY A 563 26.02 -20.83 -1.06
N GLY A 564 26.26 -20.27 0.14
CA GLY A 564 25.24 -19.95 1.15
C GLY A 564 24.73 -21.21 1.85
N ILE A 565 23.72 -21.83 1.24
CA ILE A 565 22.95 -23.00 1.66
C ILE A 565 22.82 -23.16 3.18
N THR A 566 21.71 -22.68 3.70
CA THR A 566 21.26 -22.95 5.06
C THR A 566 21.10 -24.44 5.36
N ARG A 567 21.57 -24.88 6.53
CA ARG A 567 21.53 -26.28 6.98
C ARG A 567 20.95 -26.41 8.39
N SER A 568 20.01 -27.33 8.59
CA SER A 568 19.74 -27.88 9.92
C SER A 568 20.69 -29.05 10.19
N LEU A 569 21.42 -28.97 11.30
CA LEU A 569 22.51 -29.87 11.66
C LEU A 569 22.28 -30.48 13.05
N TYR A 570 22.62 -31.76 13.20
CA TYR A 570 22.81 -32.41 14.50
C TYR A 570 24.30 -32.46 14.81
N VAL A 571 24.71 -31.92 15.95
CA VAL A 571 26.13 -31.82 16.31
C VAL A 571 26.58 -33.08 17.04
N GLU A 572 27.60 -33.74 16.54
CA GLU A 572 28.23 -34.93 17.13
C GLU A 572 29.67 -34.60 17.60
N ASN A 573 30.27 -35.47 18.40
CA ASN A 573 31.65 -35.25 18.85
C ASN A 573 32.64 -35.41 17.67
N GLY A 574 33.18 -34.28 17.20
CA GLY A 574 34.11 -34.18 16.08
C GLY A 574 33.47 -34.20 14.68
N SER A 575 32.15 -34.13 14.56
CA SER A 575 31.43 -34.12 13.27
C SER A 575 30.02 -33.54 13.39
N GLU A 576 29.41 -33.26 12.26
CA GLU A 576 28.01 -32.87 12.13
C GLU A 576 27.25 -33.82 11.19
N THR A 577 25.99 -34.12 11.52
CA THR A 577 25.06 -34.81 10.62
C THR A 577 24.09 -33.80 10.04
N LEU A 578 24.07 -33.70 8.70
CA LEU A 578 23.09 -32.90 7.96
C LEU A 578 21.70 -33.53 8.10
N LEU A 579 20.76 -32.79 8.65
CA LEU A 579 19.36 -33.19 8.84
C LEU A 579 18.50 -32.70 7.69
N ILE A 580 18.60 -31.41 7.38
CA ILE A 580 17.88 -30.75 6.29
C ILE A 580 18.84 -29.79 5.58
N ASN A 581 18.83 -29.84 4.25
CA ASN A 581 19.37 -28.82 3.37
C ASN A 581 18.18 -28.01 2.86
N HIS A 582 18.14 -26.72 3.16
CA HIS A 582 16.99 -25.86 2.82
C HIS A 582 17.15 -25.15 1.47
N GLY A 583 18.32 -25.27 0.84
CA GLY A 583 18.77 -24.27 -0.13
C GLY A 583 19.20 -23.01 0.63
N GLU A 584 19.12 -21.88 -0.05
CA GLU A 584 19.31 -20.56 0.57
C GLU A 584 18.04 -20.13 1.30
N LEU A 585 18.17 -19.67 2.53
CA LEU A 585 17.14 -18.96 3.27
C LEU A 585 17.60 -17.53 3.57
N ASP A 586 16.69 -16.75 4.15
CA ASP A 586 16.97 -15.49 4.82
C ASP A 586 16.67 -15.74 6.31
N LEU A 587 17.71 -15.69 7.15
CA LEU A 587 17.59 -15.89 8.60
C LEU A 587 17.16 -14.62 9.33
N SER A 588 17.20 -13.46 8.69
CA SER A 588 16.58 -12.23 9.19
C SER A 588 15.06 -12.24 9.07
N ASN A 589 14.50 -13.15 8.26
CA ASN A 589 13.06 -13.41 8.23
C ASN A 589 12.62 -14.21 9.48
N TRP A 590 11.73 -13.61 10.27
CA TRP A 590 11.14 -14.22 11.48
C TRP A 590 10.42 -15.56 11.22
N GLN A 591 9.95 -15.80 10.00
CA GLN A 591 9.33 -17.06 9.59
C GLN A 591 10.35 -18.21 9.59
N THR A 592 11.61 -17.93 9.23
CA THR A 592 12.70 -18.91 9.28
C THR A 592 12.98 -19.36 10.72
N LEU A 593 13.04 -18.41 11.66
CA LEU A 593 13.16 -18.69 13.09
C LEU A 593 11.97 -19.48 13.64
N ARG A 594 10.74 -19.08 13.28
CA ARG A 594 9.50 -19.79 13.63
C ARG A 594 9.56 -21.26 13.21
N ASP A 595 9.87 -21.49 11.94
CA ASP A 595 9.76 -22.81 11.31
C ASP A 595 10.88 -23.75 11.78
N PHE A 596 12.12 -23.25 11.86
CA PHE A 596 13.22 -24.01 12.45
C PHE A 596 12.97 -24.32 13.94
N GLY A 597 12.59 -23.32 14.74
CA GLY A 597 12.38 -23.50 16.17
C GLY A 597 11.25 -24.48 16.47
N THR A 598 10.14 -24.39 15.73
CA THR A 598 9.01 -25.32 15.82
C THR A 598 9.44 -26.73 15.44
N TRP A 599 10.12 -26.89 14.30
CA TRP A 599 10.64 -28.18 13.86
C TRP A 599 11.64 -28.79 14.86
N ALA A 600 12.52 -27.97 15.44
CA ALA A 600 13.56 -28.42 16.36
C ALA A 600 12.94 -29.00 17.65
N VAL A 601 11.98 -28.31 18.27
CA VAL A 601 11.32 -28.82 19.49
C VAL A 601 10.46 -30.06 19.22
N GLU A 602 9.87 -30.18 18.03
CA GLU A 602 9.08 -31.37 17.68
C GLU A 602 9.94 -32.61 17.36
N ASN A 603 11.15 -32.43 16.83
CA ASN A 603 12.04 -33.53 16.45
C ASN A 603 13.06 -33.90 17.54
N TYR A 604 13.36 -32.97 18.45
CA TYR A 604 14.29 -33.14 19.57
C TYR A 604 13.58 -32.88 20.90
N PRO A 605 12.66 -33.79 21.31
CA PRO A 605 11.91 -33.62 22.54
C PRO A 605 12.83 -33.69 23.76
N ALA A 606 12.82 -32.64 24.57
CA ALA A 606 13.61 -32.54 25.80
C ALA A 606 12.80 -32.05 27.00
N ARG A 607 13.32 -32.32 28.21
CA ARG A 607 12.73 -31.82 29.47
C ARG A 607 13.05 -30.35 29.69
N HIS A 608 14.24 -29.91 29.29
CA HIS A 608 14.66 -28.51 29.30
C HIS A 608 15.14 -28.04 27.93
N TYR A 609 14.84 -26.79 27.58
CA TYR A 609 15.27 -26.15 26.34
C TYR A 609 16.14 -24.92 26.61
N ALA A 610 17.31 -24.89 25.96
CA ALA A 610 18.12 -23.68 25.82
C ALA A 610 18.10 -23.27 24.33
N PHE A 611 17.54 -22.11 24.03
CA PHE A 611 17.60 -21.51 22.69
C PHE A 611 18.63 -20.37 22.70
N ILE A 612 19.58 -20.42 21.76
CA ILE A 612 20.60 -19.39 21.57
C ILE A 612 20.35 -18.71 20.22
N MET A 613 20.15 -17.39 20.25
CA MET A 613 20.11 -16.54 19.06
C MET A 613 21.52 -15.97 18.87
N TRP A 614 22.21 -16.38 17.80
CA TRP A 614 23.58 -15.98 17.50
C TRP A 614 23.59 -15.12 16.25
N ASP A 615 24.03 -13.86 16.37
CA ASP A 615 24.42 -12.95 15.28
C ASP A 615 24.78 -11.54 15.85
N HIS A 616 24.84 -10.52 14.99
CA HIS A 616 24.61 -9.11 15.33
C HIS A 616 23.29 -8.89 16.10
N GLY A 617 23.29 -7.81 16.89
CA GLY A 617 22.11 -7.31 17.58
C GLY A 617 22.19 -5.81 17.83
N ASN A 618 21.03 -5.15 17.84
CA ASN A 618 20.86 -3.71 18.09
C ASN A 618 19.83 -3.44 19.20
N GLY A 619 19.55 -4.44 20.05
CA GLY A 619 18.43 -4.37 20.99
C GLY A 619 17.11 -4.21 20.25
N TRP A 620 16.35 -3.15 20.58
CA TRP A 620 15.18 -2.76 19.80
C TRP A 620 15.42 -1.56 18.86
N TYR A 621 16.53 -0.82 18.99
CA TYR A 621 16.77 0.45 18.29
C TYR A 621 18.20 0.58 17.75
N LYS A 622 18.29 0.89 16.46
CA LYS A 622 19.54 1.19 15.74
C LYS A 622 19.56 2.67 15.34
N SER A 623 20.61 3.39 15.73
CA SER A 623 20.73 4.83 15.47
C SER A 623 21.03 5.12 14.00
N ASN A 624 20.26 6.02 13.37
CA ASN A 624 20.29 6.32 11.93
C ASN A 624 19.95 5.12 11.02
N ALA A 625 19.13 4.16 11.49
CA ALA A 625 18.56 3.17 10.60
C ALA A 625 17.77 3.86 9.46
N PRO A 626 17.88 3.39 8.20
CA PRO A 626 17.04 3.88 7.12
C PRO A 626 15.57 3.56 7.43
N VAL A 627 14.66 4.38 6.89
CA VAL A 627 13.21 4.26 7.14
C VAL A 627 12.63 3.02 6.44
N SER A 628 13.26 2.56 5.36
CA SER A 628 12.95 1.29 4.69
C SER A 628 14.19 0.75 3.96
N PRO A 629 14.47 -0.57 4.02
CA PRO A 629 13.94 -1.50 5.02
C PRO A 629 14.43 -1.12 6.44
N LEU A 630 13.63 -1.42 7.47
CA LEU A 630 13.88 -0.95 8.84
C LEU A 630 14.79 -1.91 9.62
N PHE A 631 16.11 -1.65 9.59
CA PHE A 631 17.10 -2.44 10.33
C PHE A 631 17.10 -2.11 11.84
N LYS A 632 16.30 -2.84 12.64
CA LYS A 632 16.23 -2.69 14.11
C LYS A 632 15.87 -4.00 14.81
N GLY A 633 16.86 -4.83 15.10
CA GLY A 633 16.66 -6.11 15.77
C GLY A 633 17.94 -6.92 15.96
N PHE A 634 17.86 -8.22 15.66
CA PHE A 634 18.97 -9.18 15.67
C PHE A 634 18.90 -10.09 14.44
N SER A 635 19.90 -10.94 14.23
CA SER A 635 19.99 -11.81 13.04
C SER A 635 20.07 -10.98 11.75
N ASN A 636 21.24 -10.37 11.50
CA ASN A 636 21.54 -9.66 10.26
C ASN A 636 21.97 -10.64 9.17
N ASP A 637 21.13 -10.80 8.15
CA ASP A 637 21.46 -11.59 6.97
C ASP A 637 21.87 -10.63 5.84
N ASP A 638 23.05 -10.83 5.23
CA ASP A 638 23.55 -10.01 4.12
C ASP A 638 23.10 -10.54 2.74
N ASN A 639 22.42 -11.70 2.68
CA ASN A 639 21.83 -12.24 1.46
C ASN A 639 20.49 -11.55 1.13
N GLY A 640 20.21 -11.38 -0.17
CA GLY A 640 18.96 -10.76 -0.65
C GLY A 640 18.85 -9.26 -0.35
N THR A 641 17.88 -8.86 0.46
CA THR A 641 17.55 -7.43 0.74
C THR A 641 18.36 -6.80 1.87
N ALA A 642 19.10 -7.62 2.62
CA ALA A 642 19.55 -7.38 3.98
C ALA A 642 18.39 -7.09 4.97
N GLY A 643 18.45 -7.66 6.17
CA GLY A 643 17.38 -7.49 7.16
C GLY A 643 17.80 -7.79 8.60
N GLU A 644 16.91 -7.55 9.57
CA GLU A 644 17.05 -7.95 10.98
C GLU A 644 15.67 -8.36 11.54
N ILE A 645 15.59 -9.46 12.32
CA ILE A 645 14.36 -9.84 13.06
C ILE A 645 14.05 -8.76 14.09
N SER A 646 13.02 -7.97 13.86
CA SER A 646 12.72 -6.83 14.73
C SER A 646 11.95 -7.20 16.01
N ILE A 647 12.35 -6.55 17.10
CA ILE A 647 11.70 -6.65 18.41
C ILE A 647 10.47 -5.72 18.48
N ALA A 648 10.44 -4.62 17.72
CA ALA A 648 9.48 -3.52 17.88
C ALA A 648 8.24 -3.58 16.96
N ASN A 649 8.26 -4.40 15.92
CA ASN A 649 7.16 -4.56 14.96
C ASN A 649 6.33 -5.85 15.18
N GLY A 650 6.67 -6.63 16.21
CA GLY A 650 6.03 -7.90 16.56
C GLY A 650 6.61 -9.14 15.88
N ASP A 651 7.58 -9.02 14.97
CA ASP A 651 8.12 -10.17 14.22
C ASP A 651 8.77 -11.22 15.13
N TYR A 652 9.56 -10.77 16.11
CA TYR A 652 10.10 -11.64 17.16
C TYR A 652 8.99 -12.40 17.93
N ALA A 653 7.87 -11.74 18.26
CA ALA A 653 6.75 -12.40 18.94
C ALA A 653 6.06 -13.45 18.05
N LYS A 654 5.87 -13.15 16.76
CA LYS A 654 5.34 -14.09 15.75
C LYS A 654 6.25 -15.30 15.53
N ALA A 655 7.57 -15.15 15.72
CA ALA A 655 8.51 -16.26 15.69
C ALA A 655 8.40 -17.15 16.94
N MET A 656 8.41 -16.55 18.13
CA MET A 656 8.53 -17.28 19.39
C MET A 656 7.22 -17.93 19.88
N GLY A 657 6.05 -17.35 19.55
CA GLY A 657 4.74 -17.88 19.96
C GLY A 657 4.45 -19.31 19.47
N PRO A 658 4.64 -19.63 18.17
CA PRO A 658 4.47 -20.98 17.65
C PRO A 658 5.44 -22.01 18.26
N ILE A 659 6.67 -21.61 18.59
CA ILE A 659 7.67 -22.48 19.23
C ILE A 659 7.16 -22.91 20.62
N THR A 660 6.80 -21.95 21.48
CA THR A 660 6.33 -22.27 22.85
C THR A 660 4.96 -22.95 22.86
N THR A 661 4.10 -22.65 21.90
CA THR A 661 2.84 -23.37 21.68
C THR A 661 3.10 -24.84 21.32
N SER A 662 4.12 -25.10 20.50
CA SER A 662 4.52 -26.46 20.10
C SER A 662 5.14 -27.26 21.25
N ILE A 663 5.94 -26.62 22.11
CA ILE A 663 6.41 -27.21 23.38
C ILE A 663 5.23 -27.44 24.34
N GLY A 664 4.30 -26.49 24.40
CA GLY A 664 3.24 -26.40 25.41
C GLY A 664 3.65 -25.71 26.71
N ARG A 665 4.84 -25.12 26.78
CA ARG A 665 5.32 -24.27 27.90
C ARG A 665 6.34 -23.25 27.39
N LYS A 666 6.73 -22.31 28.27
CA LYS A 666 7.87 -21.42 28.04
C LYS A 666 9.17 -22.22 27.86
N ILE A 667 10.12 -21.65 27.14
CA ILE A 667 11.50 -22.13 27.00
C ILE A 667 12.24 -21.86 28.33
N ASP A 668 13.02 -22.82 28.83
CA ASP A 668 13.72 -22.66 30.11
C ASP A 668 14.76 -21.53 30.05
N ILE A 669 15.58 -21.48 28.99
CA ILE A 669 16.58 -20.42 28.77
C ILE A 669 16.46 -19.92 27.34
N LEU A 670 16.25 -18.62 27.18
CA LEU A 670 16.55 -17.91 25.95
C LEU A 670 17.80 -17.04 26.15
N ALA A 671 18.81 -17.24 25.32
CA ALA A 671 20.03 -16.46 25.33
C ALA A 671 20.26 -15.77 23.99
N PHE A 672 20.75 -14.53 24.04
CA PHE A 672 21.25 -13.80 22.89
C PHE A 672 22.78 -13.77 22.95
N ASP A 673 23.39 -14.54 22.07
CA ASP A 673 24.79 -14.37 21.68
C ASP A 673 24.85 -13.29 20.59
N ALA A 674 24.32 -12.12 20.95
CA ALA A 674 24.15 -10.95 20.09
C ALA A 674 24.29 -9.64 20.89
N CYS A 675 24.78 -8.61 20.20
CA CYS A 675 25.07 -7.30 20.80
C CYS A 675 23.79 -6.60 21.31
N LEU A 676 23.91 -5.86 22.42
CA LEU A 676 22.91 -4.89 22.90
C LEU A 676 21.52 -5.46 23.25
N MET A 677 21.32 -6.78 23.24
CA MET A 677 20.02 -7.40 23.49
C MET A 677 19.59 -7.36 24.96
N GLY A 678 20.50 -7.04 25.89
CA GLY A 678 20.27 -6.94 27.34
C GLY A 678 19.50 -5.68 27.74
N MET A 679 18.34 -5.44 27.13
CA MET A 679 17.45 -4.32 27.44
C MET A 679 16.17 -4.78 28.14
N TRP A 680 15.58 -3.89 28.93
CA TRP A 680 14.24 -4.08 29.50
C TRP A 680 13.19 -4.34 28.43
N GLU A 681 13.25 -3.63 27.30
CA GLU A 681 12.33 -3.79 26.16
C GLU A 681 12.37 -5.20 25.56
N VAL A 682 13.57 -5.75 25.36
CA VAL A 682 13.78 -7.10 24.84
C VAL A 682 13.37 -8.15 25.89
N ALA A 683 13.67 -7.91 27.17
CA ALA A 683 13.22 -8.78 28.25
C ALA A 683 11.69 -8.82 28.35
N VAL A 684 11.00 -7.69 28.18
CA VAL A 684 9.53 -7.62 28.14
C VAL A 684 8.97 -8.33 26.90
N ALA A 685 9.58 -8.16 25.73
CA ALA A 685 9.19 -8.90 24.53
C ALA A 685 9.44 -10.42 24.64
N THR A 686 10.39 -10.83 25.49
CA THR A 686 10.74 -12.23 25.73
C THR A 686 9.93 -12.88 26.84
N GLU A 687 9.40 -12.10 27.79
CA GLU A 687 8.67 -12.61 28.97
C GLU A 687 7.60 -13.65 28.63
N PRO A 688 6.74 -13.49 27.60
CA PRO A 688 5.74 -14.49 27.28
C PRO A 688 6.31 -15.87 26.91
N PHE A 689 7.56 -15.92 26.45
CA PHE A 689 8.14 -17.08 25.76
C PHE A 689 9.21 -17.84 26.53
N ALA A 690 9.88 -17.23 27.51
CA ALA A 690 10.93 -17.88 28.29
C ALA A 690 10.82 -17.64 29.80
N ASP A 691 11.39 -18.55 30.60
CA ASP A 691 11.51 -18.39 32.06
C ASP A 691 12.77 -17.58 32.43
N TYR A 692 13.89 -17.85 31.76
CA TYR A 692 15.16 -17.16 31.96
C TYR A 692 15.69 -16.51 30.69
N PHE A 693 16.19 -15.28 30.83
CA PHE A 693 16.77 -14.47 29.76
C PHE A 693 18.25 -14.20 30.02
N VAL A 694 19.11 -14.46 29.03
CA VAL A 694 20.55 -14.17 29.08
C VAL A 694 20.94 -13.26 27.92
N ALA A 695 21.47 -12.07 28.20
CA ALA A 695 21.86 -11.12 27.16
C ALA A 695 22.87 -10.09 27.66
N SER A 696 23.51 -9.39 26.71
CA SER A 696 24.50 -8.35 26.95
C SER A 696 23.88 -6.96 26.81
N GLU A 697 24.11 -6.08 27.80
CA GLU A 697 23.74 -4.66 27.72
C GLU A 697 24.59 -3.91 26.68
N GLU A 698 25.74 -4.47 26.32
CA GLU A 698 26.75 -3.93 25.41
C GLU A 698 26.95 -4.85 24.19
N THR A 699 27.81 -4.44 23.26
CA THR A 699 28.45 -5.30 22.27
C THR A 699 29.11 -6.55 22.86
N ILE A 700 28.98 -7.67 22.14
CA ILE A 700 29.63 -8.96 22.44
C ILE A 700 30.89 -9.10 21.56
N PRO A 701 32.07 -9.52 22.09
CA PRO A 701 33.29 -9.65 21.30
C PRO A 701 33.32 -10.86 20.33
N LEU A 702 33.05 -10.62 19.04
CA LEU A 702 33.31 -11.52 17.89
C LEU A 702 32.86 -12.98 18.08
N THR A 703 33.72 -13.85 18.62
CA THR A 703 33.50 -15.30 18.85
C THR A 703 32.49 -15.61 19.97
N GLY A 704 31.52 -14.72 20.19
CA GLY A 704 30.37 -14.96 21.06
C GLY A 704 30.65 -15.60 22.42
N TYR A 705 29.92 -16.66 22.72
CA TYR A 705 30.12 -17.54 23.86
C TYR A 705 31.13 -18.65 23.56
N SER A 706 32.01 -18.99 24.51
CA SER A 706 32.81 -20.22 24.42
C SER A 706 31.92 -21.47 24.59
N TYR A 707 31.53 -22.08 23.47
CA TYR A 707 30.57 -23.19 23.42
C TYR A 707 31.16 -24.48 23.99
N ASP A 708 32.46 -24.72 23.85
CA ASP A 708 33.09 -25.95 24.36
C ASP A 708 33.20 -25.95 25.90
N ASP A 709 33.61 -24.85 26.52
CA ASP A 709 33.64 -24.68 27.97
C ASP A 709 32.24 -24.63 28.61
N LEU A 710 31.21 -24.11 27.91
CA LEU A 710 29.83 -24.09 28.43
C LEU A 710 29.10 -25.44 28.29
N LEU A 711 29.31 -26.16 27.17
CA LEU A 711 28.64 -27.43 26.91
C LEU A 711 29.31 -28.62 27.60
N ALA A 712 30.63 -28.59 27.84
CA ALA A 712 31.33 -29.72 28.46
C ALA A 712 30.81 -30.07 29.89
N PRO A 713 30.47 -29.11 30.77
CA PRO A 713 29.77 -29.40 32.02
C PRO A 713 28.38 -30.00 31.82
N LEU A 714 27.60 -29.49 30.87
CA LEU A 714 26.23 -29.94 30.58
C LEU A 714 26.21 -31.39 30.05
N ALA A 715 27.11 -31.71 29.12
CA ALA A 715 27.29 -33.07 28.59
C ALA A 715 27.80 -34.07 29.64
N ALA A 716 28.42 -33.59 30.73
CA ALA A 716 28.90 -34.41 31.84
C ALA A 716 27.85 -34.64 32.94
N ASP A 717 26.95 -33.67 33.17
CA ASP A 717 25.85 -33.74 34.14
C ASP A 717 24.63 -32.98 33.63
N THR A 718 23.72 -33.68 32.96
CA THR A 718 22.46 -33.13 32.45
C THR A 718 21.41 -32.85 33.53
N SER A 719 21.70 -33.14 34.81
CA SER A 719 20.82 -32.77 35.94
C SER A 719 21.03 -31.33 36.45
N ILE A 720 21.91 -30.57 35.77
CA ILE A 720 22.07 -29.12 35.96
C ILE A 720 20.73 -28.41 35.72
N SER A 721 20.37 -27.50 36.63
CA SER A 721 19.15 -26.69 36.51
C SER A 721 19.34 -25.52 35.53
N PRO A 722 18.25 -25.00 34.92
CA PRO A 722 18.33 -23.87 34.00
C PRO A 722 19.09 -22.66 34.53
N VAL A 723 18.83 -22.24 35.77
CA VAL A 723 19.56 -21.13 36.42
C VAL A 723 21.07 -21.40 36.49
N THR A 724 21.49 -22.63 36.77
CA THR A 724 22.91 -22.98 36.86
C THR A 724 23.57 -23.08 35.48
N LEU A 725 22.85 -23.54 34.45
CA LEU A 725 23.35 -23.49 33.06
C LEU A 725 23.49 -22.05 32.58
N ALA A 726 22.48 -21.21 32.79
CA ALA A 726 22.51 -19.79 32.42
C ALA A 726 23.63 -19.00 33.14
N GLN A 727 23.88 -19.28 34.43
CA GLN A 727 25.05 -18.77 35.13
C GLN A 727 26.37 -19.30 34.55
N GLY A 728 26.38 -20.54 34.04
CA GLY A 728 27.53 -21.13 33.33
C GLY A 728 27.87 -20.40 32.04
N ILE A 729 26.87 -20.04 31.22
CA ILE A 729 27.03 -19.22 30.01
C ILE A 729 27.73 -17.89 30.38
N ILE A 730 27.21 -17.18 31.39
CA ILE A 730 27.79 -15.90 31.84
C ILE A 730 29.22 -16.05 32.37
N GLU A 731 29.51 -17.11 33.14
CA GLU A 731 30.87 -17.32 33.65
C GLU A 731 31.87 -17.71 32.56
N THR A 732 31.50 -18.57 31.61
CA THR A 732 32.43 -19.00 30.55
C THR A 732 32.80 -17.82 29.66
N TYR A 733 31.81 -17.12 29.12
CA TYR A 733 31.96 -15.88 28.37
C TYR A 733 32.83 -14.84 29.11
N TYR A 734 32.51 -14.51 30.37
CA TYR A 734 33.28 -13.53 31.14
C TYR A 734 34.74 -13.95 31.40
N ASN A 735 35.01 -15.25 31.49
CA ASN A 735 36.37 -15.75 31.74
C ASN A 735 37.19 -15.91 30.46
N GLU A 736 36.55 -15.94 29.28
CA GLU A 736 37.21 -16.08 27.99
C GLU A 736 37.89 -14.78 27.54
N LYS A 737 37.20 -13.63 27.66
CA LYS A 737 37.75 -12.28 27.37
C LYS A 737 37.82 -11.44 28.65
N THR A 738 38.89 -10.66 28.81
CA THR A 738 39.11 -9.83 30.03
C THR A 738 38.65 -8.37 29.90
N ASP A 739 38.03 -8.02 28.78
CA ASP A 739 37.70 -6.68 28.35
C ASP A 739 36.36 -6.66 27.58
N ASN A 740 35.77 -5.47 27.46
CA ASN A 740 34.57 -5.17 26.65
C ASN A 740 33.42 -6.19 26.72
N SER A 741 33.03 -6.63 27.91
CA SER A 741 31.97 -7.63 28.11
C SER A 741 31.02 -7.24 29.24
N THR A 742 29.71 -7.34 28.98
CA THR A 742 28.65 -7.45 30.00
C THR A 742 27.79 -8.68 29.68
N LEU A 743 27.25 -9.37 30.68
CA LEU A 743 26.21 -10.41 30.48
C LEU A 743 25.43 -10.62 31.77
N SER A 744 24.11 -10.72 31.67
CA SER A 744 23.19 -10.88 32.80
C SER A 744 22.25 -12.06 32.63
N LEU A 745 21.67 -12.52 33.74
CA LEU A 745 20.59 -13.50 33.81
C LEU A 745 19.39 -12.83 34.49
N THR A 746 18.30 -12.69 33.75
CA THR A 746 17.03 -12.15 34.25
C THR A 746 15.98 -13.25 34.43
N ASP A 747 15.30 -13.24 35.57
CA ASP A 747 14.09 -14.03 35.87
C ASP A 747 12.87 -13.32 35.28
N LEU A 748 12.38 -13.84 34.16
CA LEU A 748 11.23 -13.28 33.44
C LEU A 748 9.93 -13.49 34.23
N GLY A 749 9.82 -14.57 34.99
CA GLY A 749 8.67 -14.85 35.86
C GLY A 749 8.45 -13.79 36.96
N SER A 750 9.50 -13.04 37.30
CA SER A 750 9.46 -11.93 38.26
C SER A 750 9.40 -10.53 37.60
N LEU A 751 9.47 -10.42 36.28
CA LEU A 751 9.62 -9.14 35.54
C LEU A 751 8.48 -8.14 35.80
N SER A 752 7.27 -8.62 36.09
CA SER A 752 6.11 -7.79 36.47
C SER A 752 6.37 -6.86 37.67
N ILE A 753 7.30 -7.22 38.56
CA ILE A 753 7.75 -6.37 39.68
C ILE A 753 8.51 -5.15 39.16
N LEU A 754 9.40 -5.34 38.18
CA LEU A 754 10.14 -4.26 37.54
C LEU A 754 9.23 -3.38 36.70
N ASN A 755 8.35 -3.97 35.89
CA ASN A 755 7.39 -3.23 35.04
C ASN A 755 6.52 -2.28 35.89
N SER A 756 6.02 -2.77 37.04
CA SER A 756 5.23 -1.95 37.97
C SER A 756 6.05 -0.80 38.57
N ALA A 757 7.27 -1.07 39.03
CA ALA A 757 8.15 -0.05 39.62
C ALA A 757 8.60 1.00 38.60
N LEU A 758 8.84 0.58 37.35
CA LEU A 758 9.20 1.45 36.23
C LEU A 758 8.06 2.39 35.85
N SER A 759 6.83 1.87 35.77
CA SER A 759 5.63 2.67 35.50
C SER A 759 5.37 3.72 36.58
N ASP A 760 5.51 3.36 37.86
CA ASP A 760 5.45 4.29 39.00
C ASP A 760 6.54 5.38 38.91
N PHE A 761 7.74 5.00 38.48
CA PHE A 761 8.88 5.92 38.33
C PHE A 761 8.71 6.91 37.18
N ALA A 762 8.27 6.42 36.02
CA ALA A 762 7.93 7.23 34.85
C ALA A 762 6.83 8.26 35.19
N GLN A 763 5.74 7.81 35.82
CA GLN A 763 4.64 8.69 36.24
C GLN A 763 5.10 9.74 37.27
N ALA A 764 5.94 9.37 38.25
CA ALA A 764 6.50 10.33 39.21
C ALA A 764 7.37 11.40 38.55
N MET A 765 8.07 11.08 37.46
CA MET A 765 8.84 12.06 36.67
C MET A 765 7.92 12.95 35.84
N MET A 766 6.94 12.38 35.12
CA MET A 766 5.95 13.13 34.32
C MET A 766 5.09 14.10 35.14
N ASN A 767 4.84 13.82 36.42
CA ASN A 767 4.16 14.77 37.32
C ASN A 767 5.00 16.03 37.63
N HIS A 768 6.29 16.07 37.23
CA HIS A 768 7.27 17.06 37.65
C HIS A 768 8.21 17.53 36.51
N PRO A 769 7.71 17.99 35.34
CA PRO A 769 8.54 18.40 34.20
C PRO A 769 9.55 19.51 34.53
N THR A 770 9.29 20.30 35.59
CA THR A 770 10.23 21.29 36.11
C THR A 770 11.59 20.74 36.54
N VAL A 771 11.73 19.42 36.80
CA VAL A 771 13.01 18.78 37.17
C VAL A 771 13.72 18.08 36.01
N TYR A 772 13.21 18.14 34.76
CA TYR A 772 13.80 17.41 33.62
C TYR A 772 15.26 17.75 33.35
N ASN A 773 15.70 19.00 33.57
CA ASN A 773 17.12 19.37 33.48
C ASN A 773 18.01 18.66 34.52
N GLN A 774 17.44 18.32 35.69
CA GLN A 774 18.15 17.53 36.72
C GLN A 774 18.16 16.05 36.35
N ILE A 775 17.09 15.54 35.74
CA ILE A 775 16.99 14.17 35.24
C ILE A 775 17.95 13.95 34.06
N GLU A 776 18.03 14.87 33.09
CA GLU A 776 19.05 14.84 32.03
C GLU A 776 20.47 14.83 32.61
N THR A 777 20.71 15.57 33.70
CA THR A 777 22.01 15.53 34.38
C THR A 777 22.28 14.15 35.01
N ALA A 778 21.27 13.40 35.46
CA ALA A 778 21.46 12.01 35.87
C ALA A 778 21.68 11.10 34.66
N ARG A 779 20.84 11.21 33.62
CA ARG A 779 20.93 10.47 32.34
C ARG A 779 22.33 10.57 31.75
N SER A 780 22.82 11.80 31.53
CA SER A 780 24.13 12.09 30.93
C SER A 780 25.35 11.65 31.76
N ASN A 781 25.14 11.22 33.01
CA ASN A 781 26.18 10.68 33.88
C ASN A 781 26.01 9.18 34.13
N THR A 782 24.87 8.59 33.76
CA THR A 782 24.60 7.15 33.81
C THR A 782 25.53 6.44 32.82
N ILE A 783 25.91 5.20 33.11
CA ILE A 783 26.60 4.41 32.09
C ILE A 783 25.70 4.21 30.86
N SER A 784 26.30 4.32 29.68
CA SER A 784 25.66 4.12 28.38
C SER A 784 26.54 3.23 27.52
N TYR A 785 25.90 2.48 26.63
CA TYR A 785 26.55 1.48 25.78
C TYR A 785 26.87 2.05 24.39
N SER A 786 27.17 1.18 23.41
CA SER A 786 27.42 1.55 21.99
C SER A 786 26.49 2.66 21.45
N TYR A 787 25.20 2.62 21.82
CA TYR A 787 24.26 3.74 21.62
C TYR A 787 24.06 4.56 22.90
N GLY A 788 24.35 5.86 22.84
CA GLY A 788 24.18 6.78 23.98
C GLY A 788 22.73 7.07 24.42
N SER A 789 21.73 6.45 23.79
CA SER A 789 20.34 6.36 24.26
C SER A 789 20.07 5.09 25.07
N HIS A 790 20.93 4.08 25.00
CA HIS A 790 20.85 2.85 25.79
C HIS A 790 21.67 3.07 27.05
N ILE A 791 20.98 3.20 28.19
CA ILE A 791 21.59 3.49 29.50
C ILE A 791 21.21 2.39 30.50
N ASP A 792 22.05 2.15 31.51
CA ASP A 792 21.70 1.22 32.58
C ASP A 792 20.51 1.75 33.40
N LEU A 793 19.47 0.92 33.56
CA LEU A 793 18.23 1.30 34.22
C LEU A 793 18.41 1.56 35.74
N ALA A 794 19.22 0.74 36.41
CA ALA A 794 19.36 0.81 37.87
C ALA A 794 20.34 1.92 38.28
N ASP A 795 21.41 2.16 37.53
CA ASP A 795 22.34 3.28 37.71
C ASP A 795 21.64 4.61 37.44
N PHE A 796 20.78 4.69 36.41
CA PHE A 796 19.94 5.86 36.17
C PHE A 796 19.01 6.14 37.37
N ALA A 797 18.24 5.15 37.79
CA ALA A 797 17.32 5.27 38.92
C ALA A 797 18.08 5.59 40.24
N SER A 798 19.21 4.93 40.48
CA SER A 798 20.11 5.19 41.60
C SER A 798 20.58 6.64 41.63
N ARG A 799 21.04 7.19 40.50
CA ARG A 799 21.46 8.59 40.36
C ARG A 799 20.31 9.56 40.59
N VAL A 800 19.14 9.28 40.01
CA VAL A 800 17.94 10.10 40.20
C VAL A 800 17.51 10.14 41.67
N SER A 801 17.60 9.01 42.39
CA SER A 801 17.31 8.93 43.83
C SER A 801 18.23 9.81 44.69
N MET A 802 19.44 10.11 44.20
CA MET A 802 20.45 10.92 44.88
C MET A 802 20.43 12.41 44.51
N ILE A 803 19.53 12.85 43.61
CA ILE A 803 19.45 14.27 43.22
C ILE A 803 18.98 15.13 44.42
N SER A 804 19.85 16.05 44.84
CA SER A 804 19.54 16.97 45.93
C SER A 804 18.37 17.91 45.57
N GLY A 805 17.28 17.82 46.33
CA GLY A 805 16.11 18.69 46.18
C GLY A 805 15.06 18.22 45.17
N ILE A 806 15.21 17.03 44.58
CA ILE A 806 14.16 16.41 43.76
C ILE A 806 12.98 15.98 44.65
N PRO A 807 11.72 15.98 44.13
CA PRO A 807 10.56 15.49 44.86
C PRO A 807 10.71 14.07 45.42
N SER A 808 10.19 13.85 46.63
CA SER A 808 10.36 12.58 47.35
C SER A 808 9.58 11.40 46.75
N GLU A 809 8.58 11.65 45.92
CA GLU A 809 7.92 10.60 45.13
C GLU A 809 8.88 10.02 44.09
N ILE A 810 9.58 10.87 43.35
CA ILE A 810 10.62 10.46 42.39
C ILE A 810 11.72 9.66 43.10
N THR A 811 12.27 10.13 44.24
CA THR A 811 13.32 9.36 44.94
C THR A 811 12.82 8.01 45.46
N THR A 812 11.54 7.92 45.85
CA THR A 812 10.93 6.67 46.33
C THR A 812 10.74 5.69 45.18
N ALA A 813 10.16 6.12 44.06
CA ALA A 813 9.94 5.28 42.89
C ALA A 813 11.27 4.84 42.23
N ALA A 814 12.25 5.75 42.13
CA ALA A 814 13.60 5.41 41.66
C ALA A 814 14.28 4.35 42.56
N SER A 815 14.13 4.45 43.89
CA SER A 815 14.63 3.41 44.82
C SER A 815 13.90 2.06 44.65
N ALA A 816 12.62 2.09 44.26
CA ALA A 816 11.85 0.89 43.97
C ALA A 816 12.33 0.21 42.67
N VAL A 817 12.64 0.98 41.62
CA VAL A 817 13.25 0.44 40.38
C VAL A 817 14.57 -0.25 40.67
N VAL A 818 15.49 0.37 41.43
CA VAL A 818 16.77 -0.27 41.83
C VAL A 818 16.51 -1.60 42.54
N THR A 819 15.58 -1.61 43.51
CA THR A 819 15.21 -2.83 44.27
C THR A 819 14.59 -3.90 43.36
N ALA A 820 13.83 -3.50 42.34
CA ALA A 820 13.20 -4.41 41.40
C ALA A 820 14.22 -5.02 40.42
N VAL A 821 15.18 -4.24 39.89
CA VAL A 821 16.30 -4.76 39.09
C VAL A 821 17.13 -5.75 39.91
N GLU A 822 17.48 -5.42 41.16
CA GLU A 822 18.16 -6.34 42.09
C GLU A 822 17.35 -7.62 42.42
N THR A 823 16.04 -7.63 42.15
CA THR A 823 15.17 -8.79 42.37
C THR A 823 15.06 -9.68 41.12
N VAL A 824 14.98 -9.08 39.92
CA VAL A 824 14.79 -9.83 38.67
C VAL A 824 16.12 -10.25 38.03
N VAL A 825 17.20 -9.49 38.18
CA VAL A 825 18.52 -9.87 37.68
C VAL A 825 19.20 -10.80 38.69
N LEU A 826 19.09 -12.11 38.45
CA LEU A 826 19.62 -13.16 39.33
C LEU A 826 21.16 -13.26 39.29
N TYR A 827 21.77 -12.86 38.18
CA TYR A 827 23.21 -12.87 37.99
C TYR A 827 23.63 -11.79 36.99
N ASN A 828 24.79 -11.18 37.20
CA ASN A 828 25.32 -10.13 36.34
C ASN A 828 26.85 -10.11 36.44
N ARG A 829 27.53 -10.02 35.30
CA ARG A 829 28.98 -9.84 35.18
C ARG A 829 29.28 -8.75 34.15
N PHE A 830 30.21 -7.86 34.50
CA PHE A 830 30.68 -6.78 33.65
C PHE A 830 32.19 -6.53 33.86
N GLN A 831 32.89 -6.16 32.79
CA GLN A 831 34.32 -5.81 32.86
C GLN A 831 34.56 -4.40 33.42
N SER A 832 35.81 -4.05 33.72
CA SER A 832 36.16 -2.82 34.47
C SER A 832 35.80 -1.50 33.78
N ASP A 833 35.59 -1.53 32.47
CA ASP A 833 35.18 -0.35 31.70
C ASP A 833 33.67 -0.08 31.84
N TYR A 834 32.92 -1.07 32.34
CA TYR A 834 31.47 -1.07 32.47
C TYR A 834 30.97 -0.96 33.93
N THR A 835 31.73 -0.27 34.79
CA THR A 835 31.35 -0.03 36.19
C THR A 835 30.07 0.81 36.28
N GLY A 836 28.97 0.17 36.69
CA GLY A 836 27.64 0.76 36.70
C GLY A 836 26.60 -0.08 35.96
N SER A 837 27.02 -1.14 35.26
CA SER A 837 26.11 -2.11 34.64
C SER A 837 25.47 -3.02 35.70
N HIS A 838 24.15 -3.08 35.71
CA HIS A 838 23.30 -3.81 36.65
C HIS A 838 22.52 -4.94 35.97
N GLY A 839 22.63 -5.08 34.65
CA GLY A 839 22.18 -6.24 33.88
C GLY A 839 20.99 -5.98 32.97
N LEU A 840 20.44 -4.77 32.95
CA LEU A 840 19.35 -4.36 32.05
C LEU A 840 19.51 -2.88 31.67
N ALA A 841 19.84 -2.67 30.39
CA ALA A 841 19.75 -1.37 29.76
C ALA A 841 18.28 -0.97 29.53
N ILE A 842 18.05 0.31 29.25
CA ILE A 842 16.76 0.84 28.81
C ILE A 842 16.99 1.99 27.82
N TYR A 843 16.05 2.20 26.90
CA TYR A 843 16.09 3.37 26.04
C TYR A 843 15.61 4.64 26.76
N LEU A 844 16.47 5.66 26.75
CA LEU A 844 16.16 7.02 27.13
C LEU A 844 17.04 8.00 26.34
N PRO A 845 16.53 8.65 25.27
CA PRO A 845 17.23 9.72 24.56
C PRO A 845 17.51 10.92 25.47
N GLY A 846 18.34 11.85 24.99
CA GLY A 846 18.56 13.11 25.69
C GLY A 846 17.32 14.02 25.66
N LEU A 847 17.20 14.87 26.67
CA LEU A 847 16.16 15.91 26.78
C LEU A 847 16.09 16.79 25.51
N ASN A 848 14.92 16.82 24.85
CA ASN A 848 14.69 17.46 23.54
C ASN A 848 15.64 16.97 22.41
N GLN A 849 15.98 15.68 22.34
CA GLN A 849 16.76 15.09 21.22
C GLN A 849 15.92 14.32 20.20
N GLY A 850 14.60 14.22 20.42
CA GLY A 850 13.69 13.36 19.68
C GLY A 850 13.68 11.94 20.25
N ALA A 851 12.48 11.40 20.49
CA ALA A 851 12.28 9.95 20.61
C ALA A 851 11.99 9.37 19.23
N ASP A 852 12.36 8.11 19.01
CA ASP A 852 11.96 7.37 17.82
C ASP A 852 10.45 7.05 17.90
N SER A 853 9.69 7.46 16.90
CA SER A 853 8.24 7.26 16.83
C SER A 853 7.84 5.77 16.84
N THR A 854 8.73 4.86 16.43
CA THR A 854 8.47 3.41 16.48
C THR A 854 8.48 2.84 17.90
N TYR A 855 8.90 3.59 18.92
CA TYR A 855 8.83 3.16 20.33
C TYR A 855 7.39 2.99 20.86
N GLN A 856 6.41 3.56 20.17
CA GLN A 856 4.97 3.43 20.42
C GLN A 856 4.23 2.76 19.24
N ALA A 857 4.95 2.04 18.37
CA ALA A 857 4.32 1.25 17.31
C ALA A 857 3.49 0.09 17.90
N GLN A 858 2.51 -0.42 17.14
CA GLN A 858 1.61 -1.49 17.61
C GLN A 858 2.34 -2.77 18.08
N GLY A 859 3.52 -3.07 17.52
CA GLY A 859 4.36 -4.21 17.93
C GLY A 859 5.27 -3.94 19.14
N ALA A 860 5.36 -2.70 19.62
CA ALA A 860 6.24 -2.28 20.72
C ALA A 860 5.59 -2.65 22.07
N VAL A 861 5.54 -3.94 22.40
CA VAL A 861 4.74 -4.51 23.50
C VAL A 861 4.97 -3.86 24.87
N TRP A 862 6.15 -3.27 25.12
CA TRP A 862 6.45 -2.55 26.35
C TRP A 862 5.57 -1.32 26.58
N SER A 863 5.11 -0.63 25.52
CA SER A 863 4.21 0.53 25.61
C SER A 863 2.84 0.19 26.23
N ALA A 864 2.40 -1.07 26.11
CA ALA A 864 1.17 -1.56 26.75
C ALA A 864 1.37 -2.00 28.22
N ILE A 865 2.61 -2.05 28.71
CA ILE A 865 3.00 -2.74 29.95
C ILE A 865 3.49 -1.79 31.05
N SER A 866 4.02 -0.62 30.70
CA SER A 866 4.57 0.37 31.64
C SER A 866 4.50 1.76 31.03
N SER A 867 4.17 2.79 31.81
CA SER A 867 4.14 4.20 31.38
C SER A 867 5.51 4.83 31.04
N TRP A 868 6.49 4.02 30.68
CA TRP A 868 7.85 4.48 30.38
C TRP A 868 7.95 5.13 29.00
N ASP A 869 7.22 4.63 28.01
CA ASP A 869 7.15 5.20 26.67
C ASP A 869 6.56 6.61 26.67
N GLU A 870 5.50 6.86 27.45
CA GLU A 870 4.91 8.19 27.60
C GLU A 870 5.91 9.17 28.26
N PHE A 871 6.69 8.70 29.24
CA PHE A 871 7.78 9.50 29.81
C PHE A 871 8.90 9.76 28.80
N VAL A 872 9.31 8.76 28.03
CA VAL A 872 10.31 8.93 26.95
C VAL A 872 9.81 9.96 25.93
N MET A 873 8.54 9.91 25.53
CA MET A 873 7.95 10.84 24.58
C MET A 873 7.80 12.27 25.13
N ASP A 874 7.48 12.45 26.42
CA ASP A 874 7.38 13.79 27.07
C ASP A 874 8.75 14.36 27.48
N PHE A 875 9.76 13.51 27.68
CA PHE A 875 11.12 13.93 28.03
C PHE A 875 12.01 14.21 26.80
N ALA A 876 11.88 13.42 25.74
CA ALA A 876 12.76 13.51 24.57
C ALA A 876 12.29 14.52 23.51
N ASN A 877 11.02 14.95 23.51
CA ASN A 877 10.44 15.85 22.51
C ASN A 877 10.15 17.26 23.07
#